data_AF-A0A2S2G5F4-F1
#
_entry.id   AF-A0A2S2G5F4-F1
#
_cell.length_a   1.000
_cell.length_b   1.000
_cell.length_c   1.000
_cell.angle_alpha   90.00
_cell.angle_beta   90.00
_cell.angle_gamma   90.00
#
_symmetry.space_group_name_H-M   'P 1'
#
loop_
_entity.id
_entity.type
_entity.pdbx_description
1 polymer ?
#
loop_
_entity_poly.entity_id
_entity_poly.type
_entity_poly.pdbx_seq_one_letter_code
_entity_poly.pdbx_strand_id
1 'polypeptide(L)'
;METPTSRWRARLPRARVRLPGTPGRWAALVAVLVLLAGAGTWAAVADDSTPSVHREDRMMPMNGVSVDTSYFTSGDPGRPRPAVLIGHGFGGSKDDVRAQAEKLAADGYAVLTWSARGFGRTTGEIGLNAADGEVKDVSGLIDWLATRPEVLLDAKGDPRVGVTGSSYGGAVSLLAAGHDPRVDAVAPVITYWDLAEALFPDGVFKKLWAGIFVTTGGGCQKFEKSLCAMYERVAVDGKPDEAARALLTERSPVAVADRIDVPALIVQGQSDSLFPLGQADAMARAIRGNGAPVSVDWISGGHDGGDTEADRVQHRIGQWFDRYLKDDKGADTGPAFRVTRTGGVDSTDGAALMRGADGAVYPGLHSGGERFALDGRRTQTVRNPAGANPPSVSALPGIGGGLSQLSSLGVGLSLDFPGQYARYDSAPLDAPLRVTGSPTVRVNVKADHGDAVLFGKVYDVSPDGKQQVLPSQLVAPYRIAAGEQGEPVELTLPAVDHEIAAGHRLRLVLSATDLGYASPAEPATYTVSLDGPLTVPTAPAVTTAATGLPWWTWGLPAAGLLVAAALLLTTRRRSAAPAPDPDLARVPLRITGLSKKYAGATDRYAVRDLGFQVEKGQVLGLLGPNGAGKTTTLRMLMGLITPDAGEIRVFGHAIRPGAPVLSRVGSFVEGAGFLPHLSGRANLELYWQATGRPAEDAHMDEALEIAGLGDALARAVRTYSQGMRQRLAIAQAMLGLPDLLILDEPTNGLDPPQIREMRDVMIRYAAAGRTVIVSSHLLSEVEQSCTHLVVMDRGRLVQAGPVAEITGAGDTVLVTTAEEVPEPLAEKVAALPGIGSAVRADDGRGLLVRLDGATVPALVSELVRLDVPVTGVGPHRRLEDAFLTLISGGSA
;
A
#
# COMPACT_ATOMS: atom_id res chain seq x y z
N MET A 1 32.67 61.80 40.69
CA MET A 1 31.60 62.82 40.74
C MET A 1 30.70 62.49 39.56
N GLU A 2 29.58 61.80 39.69
CA GLU A 2 28.42 61.86 40.59
C GLU A 2 27.22 61.84 39.62
N THR A 3 26.41 60.79 39.74
CA THR A 3 25.04 60.66 39.20
C THR A 3 24.18 61.86 39.62
N PRO A 4 23.07 62.25 38.93
CA PRO A 4 21.92 61.33 38.83
C PRO A 4 20.85 61.52 37.72
N THR A 5 20.22 60.37 37.45
CA THR A 5 18.78 60.06 37.20
C THR A 5 17.81 61.04 36.51
N SER A 6 17.37 60.58 35.34
CA SER A 6 15.96 60.25 34.98
C SER A 6 14.93 61.38 34.73
N ARG A 7 14.09 61.12 33.70
CA ARG A 7 12.62 61.24 33.62
C ARG A 7 12.00 62.18 32.53
N TRP A 8 11.24 61.53 31.63
CA TRP A 8 9.92 61.89 31.01
C TRP A 8 9.81 62.56 29.61
N ARG A 9 9.28 61.74 28.68
CA ARG A 9 8.14 61.92 27.71
C ARG A 9 7.85 63.29 27.04
N ALA A 10 7.81 63.27 25.69
CA ALA A 10 6.77 63.88 24.82
C ALA A 10 6.85 63.27 23.39
N ARG A 11 5.82 62.53 22.93
CA ARG A 11 4.77 62.87 21.92
C ARG A 11 5.23 62.99 20.45
N LEU A 12 4.55 62.26 19.55
CA LEU A 12 3.88 62.69 18.28
C LEU A 12 3.44 61.44 17.46
N PRO A 13 2.59 61.53 16.40
CA PRO A 13 1.12 61.46 16.48
C PRO A 13 0.49 60.26 15.73
N ARG A 14 -0.82 60.13 15.89
CA ARG A 14 -1.69 59.07 15.33
C ARG A 14 -1.99 59.25 13.84
N ALA A 15 -1.88 58.18 13.06
CA ALA A 15 -2.63 57.96 11.83
C ALA A 15 -3.54 56.72 12.00
N ARG A 16 -4.86 56.90 11.78
CA ARG A 16 -5.87 55.84 11.83
C ARG A 16 -5.92 55.13 10.47
N VAL A 17 -5.62 53.84 10.43
CA VAL A 17 -6.07 52.94 9.36
C VAL A 17 -7.22 52.11 9.89
N ARG A 18 -8.41 52.27 9.28
CA ARG A 18 -9.56 51.38 9.45
C ARG A 18 -9.35 50.16 8.55
N LEU A 19 -9.20 48.98 9.15
CA LEU A 19 -9.30 47.70 8.44
C LEU A 19 -10.62 47.03 8.83
N PRO A 20 -11.49 46.65 7.87
CA PRO A 20 -12.70 45.89 8.16
C PRO A 20 -12.31 44.43 8.45
N GLY A 21 -12.73 43.94 9.60
CA GLY A 21 -12.45 42.59 10.07
C GLY A 21 -13.28 41.52 9.37
N THR A 22 -12.69 40.33 9.25
CA THR A 22 -13.40 39.09 9.57
C THR A 22 -12.46 38.22 10.43
N PRO A 23 -12.89 37.70 11.60
CA PRO A 23 -12.03 36.90 12.49
C PRO A 23 -11.66 35.52 11.92
N GLY A 24 -12.31 35.07 10.85
CA GLY A 24 -12.18 33.71 10.33
C GLY A 24 -10.86 33.41 9.62
N ARG A 25 -10.21 34.43 9.02
CA ARG A 25 -8.92 34.21 8.33
C ARG A 25 -7.76 33.98 9.31
N TRP A 26 -7.79 34.63 10.47
CA TRP A 26 -6.79 34.42 11.51
C TRP A 26 -6.97 33.08 12.23
N ALA A 27 -8.20 32.64 12.46
CA ALA A 27 -8.46 31.32 13.03
C ALA A 27 -7.97 30.17 12.11
N ALA A 28 -8.15 30.31 10.79
CA ALA A 28 -7.62 29.34 9.82
C ALA A 28 -6.09 29.38 9.72
N LEU A 29 -5.48 30.58 9.77
CA LEU A 29 -4.03 30.72 9.75
C LEU A 29 -3.39 30.17 11.04
N VAL A 30 -4.02 30.37 12.19
CA VAL A 30 -3.58 29.81 13.48
C VAL A 30 -3.79 28.29 13.50
N ALA A 31 -4.90 27.76 12.96
CA ALA A 31 -5.10 26.31 12.85
C ALA A 31 -4.08 25.65 11.92
N VAL A 32 -3.74 26.30 10.80
CA VAL A 32 -2.68 25.83 9.88
C VAL A 32 -1.30 25.98 10.52
N LEU A 33 -1.02 27.05 11.26
CA LEU A 33 0.24 27.21 11.99
C LEU A 33 0.36 26.24 13.17
N VAL A 34 -0.74 25.87 13.84
CA VAL A 34 -0.75 24.85 14.90
C VAL A 34 -0.64 23.44 14.32
N LEU A 35 -1.21 23.18 13.14
CA LEU A 35 -1.00 21.93 12.39
C LEU A 35 0.41 21.84 11.82
N LEU A 36 0.99 22.94 11.33
CA LEU A 36 2.37 23.01 10.86
C LEU A 36 3.39 23.05 12.01
N ALA A 37 3.03 23.59 13.19
CA ALA A 37 3.84 23.48 14.38
C ALA A 37 3.75 22.07 14.99
N GLY A 38 2.58 21.45 14.98
CA GLY A 38 2.38 20.06 15.43
C GLY A 38 3.01 19.02 14.50
N ALA A 39 3.05 19.28 13.19
CA ALA A 39 3.80 18.49 12.22
C ALA A 39 5.29 18.88 12.17
N GLY A 40 5.63 20.14 12.46
CA GLY A 40 6.98 20.70 12.43
C GLY A 40 7.81 20.45 13.68
N THR A 41 7.21 20.09 14.82
CA THR A 41 7.93 19.64 16.02
C THR A 41 8.34 18.17 15.98
N TRP A 42 7.98 17.42 14.92
CA TRP A 42 8.48 16.06 14.68
C TRP A 42 9.68 16.00 13.72
N ALA A 43 10.07 17.13 13.12
CA ALA A 43 11.22 17.22 12.22
C ALA A 43 12.36 18.08 12.80
N ALA A 44 12.43 18.17 14.13
CA ALA A 44 13.53 18.80 14.85
C ALA A 44 13.85 17.97 16.10
N VAL A 45 14.40 16.78 15.89
CA VAL A 45 15.09 16.00 16.92
C VAL A 45 16.39 15.50 16.34
N ALA A 46 17.46 15.87 17.04
CA ALA A 46 18.83 15.35 17.04
C ALA A 46 19.53 15.13 15.70
N ASP A 47 20.66 15.82 15.56
CA ASP A 47 21.78 15.38 14.74
C ASP A 47 22.32 14.06 15.35
N ASP A 48 21.63 12.95 15.12
CA ASP A 48 22.09 11.60 15.47
C ASP A 48 23.11 11.16 14.42
N SER A 49 24.28 11.82 14.41
CA SER A 49 25.45 11.19 13.83
C SER A 49 25.79 9.99 14.72
N THR A 50 25.49 8.78 14.26
CA THR A 50 25.90 7.54 14.92
C THR A 50 27.39 7.62 15.24
N PRO A 51 27.84 7.33 16.48
CA PRO A 51 29.25 7.41 16.82
C PRO A 51 30.08 6.60 15.83
N SER A 52 31.14 7.20 15.26
CA SER A 52 32.01 6.48 14.34
C SER A 52 32.63 5.28 15.06
N VAL A 53 32.39 4.08 14.55
CA VAL A 53 32.93 2.83 15.11
C VAL A 53 34.33 2.61 14.54
N HIS A 54 35.32 2.42 15.42
CA HIS A 54 36.66 1.99 15.09
C HIS A 54 36.74 0.46 15.07
N ARG A 55 37.43 -0.11 14.08
CA ARG A 55 37.66 -1.55 13.93
C ARG A 55 39.15 -1.82 13.83
N GLU A 56 39.64 -2.77 14.62
CA GLU A 56 41.00 -3.31 14.53
C GLU A 56 40.96 -4.82 14.25
N ASP A 57 41.57 -5.25 13.15
CA ASP A 57 41.71 -6.68 12.82
C ASP A 57 43.06 -7.21 13.29
N ARG A 58 43.08 -8.40 13.90
CA ARG A 58 44.30 -9.01 14.43
C ARG A 58 44.28 -10.53 14.36
N MET A 59 45.42 -11.11 14.01
CA MET A 59 45.73 -12.52 14.28
C MET A 59 46.34 -12.65 15.67
N MET A 60 45.68 -13.38 16.57
CA MET A 60 46.12 -13.56 17.96
C MET A 60 46.60 -14.99 18.20
N PRO A 61 47.79 -15.20 18.79
CA PRO A 61 48.21 -16.53 19.19
C PRO A 61 47.40 -17.00 20.42
N MET A 62 46.66 -18.10 20.28
CA MET A 62 45.85 -18.70 21.34
C MET A 62 46.07 -20.21 21.35
N ASN A 63 46.53 -20.78 22.47
CA ASN A 63 46.60 -22.24 22.67
C ASN A 63 47.19 -23.06 21.50
N GLY A 64 48.26 -22.58 20.86
CA GLY A 64 48.92 -23.27 19.75
C GLY A 64 48.30 -23.03 18.36
N VAL A 65 47.28 -22.19 18.26
CA VAL A 65 46.69 -21.72 17.00
C VAL A 65 46.79 -20.20 16.88
N SER A 66 46.63 -19.68 15.66
CA SER A 66 46.49 -18.26 15.36
C SER A 66 45.02 -17.97 15.05
N VAL A 67 44.36 -17.20 15.92
CA VAL A 67 42.93 -16.86 15.86
C VAL A 67 42.74 -15.50 15.19
N ASP A 68 41.91 -15.48 14.15
CA ASP A 68 41.53 -14.27 13.42
C ASP A 68 40.42 -13.52 14.18
N THR A 69 40.68 -12.28 14.56
CA THR A 69 39.82 -11.47 15.43
C THR A 69 39.57 -10.08 14.84
N SER A 70 38.43 -9.49 15.20
CA SER A 70 38.13 -8.07 14.97
C SER A 70 37.59 -7.44 16.25
N TYR A 71 38.21 -6.34 16.67
CA TYR A 71 37.86 -5.57 17.86
C TYR A 71 37.22 -4.24 17.46
N PHE A 72 36.09 -3.90 18.09
CA PHE A 72 35.27 -2.74 17.75
C PHE A 72 35.05 -1.86 18.98
N THR A 73 35.23 -0.55 18.81
CA THR A 73 35.01 0.47 19.85
C THR A 73 34.41 1.73 19.22
N SER A 74 33.82 2.61 20.03
CA SER A 74 33.26 3.90 19.56
C SER A 74 33.44 5.01 20.59
N GLY A 75 33.34 6.27 20.21
CA GLY A 75 33.43 7.39 21.16
C GLY A 75 34.79 7.52 21.85
N ASP A 76 34.81 8.02 23.09
CA ASP A 76 36.04 8.35 23.83
C ASP A 76 36.84 7.09 24.23
N PRO A 77 38.09 6.93 23.75
CA PRO A 77 38.97 5.83 24.16
C PRO A 77 39.31 5.84 25.65
N GLY A 78 39.23 6.99 26.32
CA GLY A 78 39.52 7.12 27.75
C GLY A 78 38.42 6.65 28.68
N ARG A 79 37.25 6.26 28.16
CA ARG A 79 36.10 5.82 28.97
C ARG A 79 35.98 4.28 28.95
N PRO A 80 36.23 3.61 30.09
CA PRO A 80 36.03 2.17 30.21
C PRO A 80 34.58 1.78 29.96
N ARG A 81 34.37 0.63 29.33
CA ARG A 81 33.05 0.10 28.99
C ARG A 81 33.00 -1.43 29.08
N PRO A 82 31.84 -2.03 29.37
CA PRO A 82 31.70 -3.47 29.33
C PRO A 82 32.03 -4.04 27.94
N ALA A 83 32.52 -5.27 27.92
CA ALA A 83 32.87 -5.98 26.70
C ALA A 83 31.79 -6.97 26.27
N VAL A 84 31.70 -7.24 24.97
CA VAL A 84 30.87 -8.32 24.43
C VAL A 84 31.69 -9.15 23.44
N LEU A 85 31.72 -10.47 23.65
CA LEU A 85 32.24 -11.42 22.66
C LEU A 85 31.11 -11.94 21.78
N ILE A 86 31.32 -11.95 20.46
CA ILE A 86 30.35 -12.50 19.50
C ILE A 86 30.96 -13.63 18.68
N GLY A 87 30.43 -14.85 18.88
CA GLY A 87 30.78 -16.04 18.11
C GLY A 87 29.92 -16.20 16.85
N HIS A 88 30.52 -16.66 15.77
CA HIS A 88 29.82 -16.91 14.50
C HIS A 88 29.06 -18.25 14.48
N GLY A 89 28.07 -18.35 13.59
CA GLY A 89 27.40 -19.62 13.29
C GLY A 89 28.30 -20.60 12.52
N PHE A 90 27.95 -21.89 12.53
CA PHE A 90 28.77 -22.92 11.87
C PHE A 90 28.93 -22.63 10.37
N GLY A 91 30.15 -22.80 9.84
CA GLY A 91 30.47 -22.47 8.44
C GLY A 91 30.74 -20.99 8.17
N GLY A 92 30.44 -20.11 9.12
CA GLY A 92 30.72 -18.68 9.04
C GLY A 92 32.11 -18.28 9.56
N SER A 93 32.25 -16.99 9.85
CA SER A 93 33.47 -16.33 10.33
C SER A 93 33.12 -15.07 11.14
N LYS A 94 34.14 -14.42 11.69
CA LYS A 94 33.99 -13.11 12.37
C LYS A 94 33.28 -12.04 11.53
N ASP A 95 33.38 -12.11 10.20
CA ASP A 95 32.82 -11.07 9.34
C ASP A 95 31.29 -11.18 9.21
N ASP A 96 30.70 -12.35 9.45
CA ASP A 96 29.24 -12.57 9.41
C ASP A 96 28.51 -11.87 10.57
N VAL A 97 29.20 -11.70 11.70
CA VAL A 97 28.66 -11.03 12.91
C VAL A 97 29.07 -9.56 13.01
N ARG A 98 29.71 -9.02 11.96
CA ARG A 98 30.24 -7.65 11.94
C ARG A 98 29.16 -6.59 12.19
N ALA A 99 28.02 -6.69 11.52
CA ALA A 99 26.96 -5.68 11.64
C ALA A 99 26.41 -5.60 13.08
N GLN A 100 26.24 -6.76 13.73
CA GLN A 100 25.89 -6.83 15.14
C GLN A 100 26.97 -6.18 16.02
N ALA A 101 28.26 -6.46 15.73
CA ALA A 101 29.36 -5.91 16.48
C ALA A 101 29.47 -4.39 16.37
N GLU A 102 29.28 -3.84 15.17
CA GLU A 102 29.27 -2.39 14.93
C GLU A 102 28.11 -1.72 15.68
N LYS A 103 26.92 -2.33 15.72
CA LYS A 103 25.77 -1.82 16.46
C LYS A 103 26.02 -1.78 17.97
N LEU A 104 26.47 -2.90 18.55
CA LEU A 104 26.82 -2.94 19.99
C LEU A 104 27.97 -1.99 20.33
N ALA A 105 28.96 -1.85 19.46
CA ALA A 105 30.03 -0.88 19.66
C ALA A 105 29.49 0.55 19.65
N ALA A 106 28.59 0.90 18.72
CA ALA A 106 27.91 2.20 18.69
C ALA A 106 27.06 2.45 19.95
N ASP A 107 26.46 1.39 20.52
CA ASP A 107 25.73 1.42 21.80
C ASP A 107 26.65 1.48 23.03
N GLY A 108 27.96 1.62 22.83
CA GLY A 108 28.93 1.88 23.89
C GLY A 108 29.57 0.64 24.49
N TYR A 109 29.58 -0.50 23.80
CA TYR A 109 30.35 -1.69 24.19
C TYR A 109 31.75 -1.73 23.56
N ALA A 110 32.66 -2.50 24.16
CA ALA A 110 33.89 -2.95 23.53
C ALA A 110 33.63 -4.35 22.96
N VAL A 111 33.56 -4.50 21.64
CA VAL A 111 33.09 -5.75 21.03
C VAL A 111 34.25 -6.51 20.40
N LEU A 112 34.37 -7.79 20.71
CA LEU A 112 35.37 -8.69 20.12
C LEU A 112 34.69 -9.82 19.39
N THR A 113 35.01 -9.96 18.11
CA THR A 113 34.53 -11.06 17.26
C THR A 113 35.73 -11.91 16.85
N TRP A 114 35.55 -13.21 16.64
CA TRP A 114 36.62 -14.10 16.19
C TRP A 114 36.08 -15.16 15.23
N SER A 115 36.96 -15.70 14.38
CA SER A 115 36.69 -16.92 13.63
C SER A 115 37.18 -18.11 14.45
N ALA A 116 36.34 -19.11 14.69
CA ALA A 116 36.68 -20.32 15.41
C ALA A 116 37.66 -21.20 14.62
N ARG A 117 38.22 -22.23 15.26
CA ARG A 117 39.25 -23.09 14.65
C ARG A 117 38.74 -23.74 13.37
N GLY A 118 39.57 -23.76 12.34
CA GLY A 118 39.21 -24.31 11.03
C GLY A 118 38.36 -23.41 10.14
N PHE A 119 37.85 -22.29 10.66
CA PHE A 119 37.05 -21.30 9.94
C PHE A 119 37.82 -20.01 9.63
N GLY A 120 37.37 -19.29 8.60
CA GLY A 120 37.98 -18.03 8.17
C GLY A 120 39.49 -18.16 7.96
N ARG A 121 40.26 -17.28 8.62
CA ARG A 121 41.72 -17.31 8.60
C ARG A 121 42.34 -17.96 9.84
N THR A 122 41.52 -18.45 10.77
CA THR A 122 41.99 -19.10 11.99
C THR A 122 42.59 -20.46 11.65
N THR A 123 43.78 -20.74 12.17
CA THR A 123 44.45 -22.04 11.99
C THR A 123 43.89 -23.09 12.95
N GLY A 124 44.17 -24.37 12.69
CA GLY A 124 43.73 -25.48 13.55
C GLY A 124 42.56 -26.26 12.93
N GLU A 125 42.05 -27.21 13.70
CA GLU A 125 40.97 -28.13 13.32
C GLU A 125 39.69 -27.79 14.08
N ILE A 126 38.53 -28.05 13.46
CA ILE A 126 37.20 -27.88 14.06
C ILE A 126 37.02 -28.94 15.14
N GLY A 127 36.88 -28.50 16.40
CA GLY A 127 36.76 -29.36 17.58
C GLY A 127 35.33 -29.50 18.12
N LEU A 128 34.36 -28.81 17.52
CA LEU A 128 32.97 -28.73 17.96
C LEU A 128 32.81 -28.15 19.36
N ASN A 129 33.37 -26.97 19.59
CA ASN A 129 33.43 -26.30 20.88
C ASN A 129 34.17 -27.15 21.93
N ALA A 130 35.27 -27.76 21.51
CA ALA A 130 36.18 -28.49 22.39
C ALA A 130 36.59 -27.64 23.61
N ALA A 131 36.41 -28.19 24.82
CA ALA A 131 36.75 -27.50 26.06
C ALA A 131 38.24 -27.12 26.12
N ASP A 132 39.12 -28.01 25.67
CA ASP A 132 40.57 -27.82 25.58
C ASP A 132 41.02 -27.10 24.29
N GLY A 133 40.08 -26.82 23.39
CA GLY A 133 40.28 -26.14 22.12
C GLY A 133 39.60 -24.78 22.08
N GLU A 134 38.50 -24.66 21.34
CA GLU A 134 37.81 -23.40 21.06
C GLU A 134 37.29 -22.70 22.31
N VAL A 135 36.80 -23.42 23.32
CA VAL A 135 36.36 -22.79 24.59
C VAL A 135 37.53 -22.15 25.31
N LYS A 136 38.69 -22.82 25.32
CA LYS A 136 39.93 -22.28 25.90
C LYS A 136 40.45 -21.08 25.11
N ASP A 137 40.22 -21.03 23.80
CA ASP A 137 40.53 -19.84 23.01
C ASP A 137 39.67 -18.65 23.43
N VAL A 138 38.38 -18.87 23.73
CA VAL A 138 37.49 -17.83 24.26
C VAL A 138 38.00 -17.30 25.61
N SER A 139 38.43 -18.16 26.54
CA SER A 139 39.08 -17.71 27.78
C SER A 139 40.35 -16.88 27.52
N GLY A 140 41.14 -17.23 26.51
CA GLY A 140 42.30 -16.44 26.08
C GLY A 140 41.93 -15.07 25.47
N LEU A 141 40.78 -14.99 24.79
CA LEU A 141 40.23 -13.72 24.31
C LEU A 141 39.75 -12.84 25.48
N ILE A 142 39.16 -13.43 26.51
CA ILE A 142 38.80 -12.75 27.76
C ILE A 142 40.06 -12.23 28.47
N ASP A 143 41.13 -13.02 28.55
CA ASP A 143 42.43 -12.57 29.07
C ASP A 143 42.96 -11.35 28.31
N TRP A 144 42.83 -11.35 26.99
CA TRP A 144 43.25 -10.21 26.17
C TRP A 144 42.40 -8.97 26.45
N LEU A 145 41.08 -9.10 26.54
CA LEU A 145 40.17 -8.00 26.88
C LEU A 145 40.49 -7.40 28.25
N ALA A 146 40.86 -8.23 29.23
CA ALA A 146 41.26 -7.79 30.57
C ALA A 146 42.49 -6.87 30.59
N THR A 147 43.27 -6.83 29.50
CA THR A 147 44.44 -5.95 29.35
C THR A 147 44.16 -4.66 28.59
N ARG A 148 42.94 -4.46 28.08
CA ARG A 148 42.58 -3.28 27.28
C ARG A 148 42.19 -2.11 28.18
N PRO A 149 42.74 -0.90 27.96
CA PRO A 149 42.39 0.26 28.78
C PRO A 149 40.95 0.74 28.55
N GLU A 150 40.35 0.42 27.41
CA GLU A 150 38.98 0.78 27.08
C GLU A 150 37.95 -0.17 27.72
N VAL A 151 38.37 -1.32 28.27
CA VAL A 151 37.48 -2.34 28.84
C VAL A 151 37.28 -2.11 30.33
N LEU A 152 36.03 -2.14 30.78
CA LEU A 152 35.64 -2.07 32.18
C LEU A 152 36.03 -3.38 32.87
N LEU A 153 36.70 -3.27 34.00
CA LEU A 153 37.10 -4.41 34.83
C LEU A 153 36.36 -4.38 36.17
N ASP A 154 35.85 -5.52 36.59
CA ASP A 154 35.22 -5.70 37.91
C ASP A 154 36.27 -5.96 38.99
N ALA A 155 37.35 -6.64 38.61
CA ALA A 155 38.57 -6.79 39.39
C ALA A 155 39.80 -6.84 38.48
N LYS A 156 41.00 -6.84 39.06
CA LYS A 156 42.24 -6.90 38.27
C LYS A 156 42.28 -8.23 37.49
N GLY A 157 42.26 -8.13 36.16
CA GLY A 157 42.26 -9.31 35.26
C GLY A 157 40.87 -9.91 35.01
N ASP A 158 39.82 -9.24 35.47
CA ASP A 158 38.43 -9.68 35.41
C ASP A 158 37.59 -8.63 34.66
N PRO A 159 37.48 -8.76 33.32
CA PRO A 159 36.72 -7.82 32.51
C PRO A 159 35.23 -8.09 32.64
N ARG A 160 34.43 -7.02 32.77
CA ARG A 160 32.98 -7.16 32.72
C ARG A 160 32.55 -7.52 31.30
N VAL A 161 32.09 -8.76 31.08
CA VAL A 161 31.96 -9.33 29.74
C VAL A 161 30.72 -10.20 29.56
N GLY A 162 29.99 -9.95 28.48
CA GLY A 162 28.95 -10.84 27.98
C GLY A 162 29.41 -11.64 26.76
N VAL A 163 28.80 -12.80 26.53
CA VAL A 163 29.06 -13.63 25.33
C VAL A 163 27.76 -13.95 24.62
N THR A 164 27.74 -13.79 23.29
CA THR A 164 26.57 -14.08 22.44
C THR A 164 27.00 -14.74 21.15
N GLY A 165 26.04 -15.35 20.45
CA GLY A 165 26.26 -15.88 19.11
C GLY A 165 25.07 -16.72 18.66
N SER A 166 25.01 -16.97 17.35
CA SER A 166 24.00 -17.84 16.76
C SER A 166 24.54 -19.24 16.52
N SER A 167 23.71 -20.28 16.64
CA SER A 167 24.08 -21.65 16.28
C SER A 167 25.35 -22.09 17.03
N TYR A 168 26.42 -22.46 16.33
CA TYR A 168 27.72 -22.78 16.92
C TYR A 168 28.25 -21.75 17.92
N GLY A 169 28.15 -20.46 17.58
CA GLY A 169 28.52 -19.34 18.44
C GLY A 169 27.62 -19.17 19.66
N GLY A 170 26.37 -19.65 19.60
CA GLY A 170 25.48 -19.70 20.76
C GLY A 170 25.95 -20.74 21.77
N ALA A 171 26.34 -21.92 21.30
CA ALA A 171 26.80 -23.00 22.18
C ALA A 171 28.13 -22.64 22.85
N VAL A 172 29.04 -21.95 22.14
CA VAL A 172 30.31 -21.54 22.76
C VAL A 172 30.10 -20.46 23.80
N SER A 173 29.05 -19.63 23.68
CA SER A 173 28.69 -18.66 24.74
C SER A 173 28.30 -19.33 26.05
N LEU A 174 27.52 -20.42 25.97
CA LEU A 174 27.12 -21.22 27.13
C LEU A 174 28.29 -21.98 27.73
N LEU A 175 29.12 -22.60 26.88
CA LEU A 175 30.34 -23.30 27.32
C LEU A 175 31.33 -22.35 27.96
N ALA A 176 31.53 -21.15 27.40
CA ALA A 176 32.37 -20.12 28.00
C ALA A 176 31.88 -19.74 29.39
N ALA A 177 30.57 -19.54 29.58
CA ALA A 177 29.99 -19.28 30.91
C ALA A 177 30.21 -20.43 31.90
N GLY A 178 30.11 -21.69 31.46
CA GLY A 178 30.32 -22.85 32.33
C GLY A 178 31.80 -23.19 32.60
N HIS A 179 32.75 -22.59 31.88
CA HIS A 179 34.19 -22.84 32.01
C HIS A 179 34.99 -21.64 32.55
N ASP A 180 34.53 -20.42 32.31
CA ASP A 180 35.20 -19.18 32.70
C ASP A 180 34.27 -18.34 33.59
N PRO A 181 34.55 -18.24 34.90
CA PRO A 181 33.66 -17.57 35.86
C PRO A 181 33.60 -16.05 35.68
N ARG A 182 34.39 -15.48 34.76
CA ARG A 182 34.40 -14.05 34.44
C ARG A 182 33.31 -13.65 33.45
N VAL A 183 32.59 -14.60 32.85
CA VAL A 183 31.46 -14.29 31.97
C VAL A 183 30.27 -13.85 32.83
N ASP A 184 29.73 -12.66 32.58
CA ASP A 184 28.66 -12.07 33.42
C ASP A 184 27.24 -12.30 32.88
N ALA A 185 27.09 -12.49 31.56
CA ALA A 185 25.78 -12.69 30.93
C ALA A 185 25.92 -13.35 29.56
N VAL A 186 24.91 -14.13 29.17
CA VAL A 186 24.87 -14.79 27.86
C VAL A 186 23.57 -14.55 27.12
N ALA A 187 23.65 -14.55 25.79
CA ALA A 187 22.49 -14.49 24.91
C ALA A 187 22.61 -15.49 23.73
N PRO A 188 22.50 -16.80 23.99
CA PRO A 188 22.56 -17.80 22.93
C PRO A 188 21.35 -17.71 21.98
N VAL A 189 21.61 -17.74 20.67
CA VAL A 189 20.59 -17.68 19.62
C VAL A 189 20.61 -18.96 18.79
N ILE A 190 19.44 -19.56 18.53
CA ILE A 190 19.23 -20.75 17.69
C ILE A 190 20.31 -21.82 17.88
N THR A 191 20.52 -22.32 19.11
CA THR A 191 21.68 -23.17 19.42
C THR A 191 21.29 -24.50 20.06
N TYR A 192 22.28 -25.37 20.29
CA TYR A 192 22.13 -26.64 20.97
C TYR A 192 22.51 -26.55 22.45
N TRP A 193 21.82 -27.36 23.25
CA TRP A 193 22.17 -27.66 24.63
C TRP A 193 22.98 -28.95 24.72
N ASP A 194 22.55 -29.97 23.98
CA ASP A 194 23.21 -31.27 23.83
C ASP A 194 23.26 -31.63 22.35
N LEU A 195 24.47 -31.61 21.80
CA LEU A 195 24.74 -31.94 20.40
C LEU A 195 24.53 -33.44 20.11
N ALA A 196 24.69 -34.31 21.11
CA ALA A 196 24.38 -35.73 20.98
C ALA A 196 22.87 -35.91 20.76
N GLU A 197 22.03 -35.28 21.58
CA GLU A 197 20.57 -35.32 21.38
C GLU A 197 20.10 -34.53 20.15
N ALA A 198 20.85 -33.51 19.72
CA ALA A 198 20.52 -32.78 18.49
C ALA A 198 20.78 -33.62 17.22
N LEU A 199 21.89 -34.37 17.17
CA LEU A 199 22.28 -35.18 16.00
C LEU A 199 21.78 -36.63 16.09
N PHE A 200 21.55 -37.14 17.30
CA PHE A 200 21.10 -38.49 17.60
C PHE A 200 19.86 -38.54 18.51
N PRO A 201 18.81 -37.74 18.24
CA PRO A 201 17.60 -37.71 19.08
C PRO A 201 17.03 -39.12 19.23
N ASP A 202 16.81 -39.55 20.48
CA ASP A 202 16.34 -40.90 20.83
C ASP A 202 17.16 -42.02 20.14
N GLY A 203 18.45 -41.79 19.85
CA GLY A 203 19.31 -42.75 19.16
C GLY A 203 19.06 -42.96 17.69
N VAL A 204 18.35 -42.04 17.05
CA VAL A 204 18.14 -42.03 15.61
C VAL A 204 19.11 -41.04 14.98
N PHE A 205 19.93 -41.52 14.04
CA PHE A 205 20.91 -40.67 13.38
C PHE A 205 20.25 -39.68 12.42
N LYS A 206 20.38 -38.38 12.69
CA LYS A 206 19.92 -37.26 11.84
C LYS A 206 20.85 -37.05 10.65
N LYS A 207 20.85 -38.02 9.73
CA LYS A 207 21.84 -38.17 8.65
C LYS A 207 21.97 -36.96 7.73
N LEU A 208 20.86 -36.27 7.41
CA LEU A 208 20.89 -35.17 6.44
C LEU A 208 21.61 -33.95 7.03
N TRP A 209 21.23 -33.54 8.24
CA TRP A 209 21.90 -32.44 8.93
C TRP A 209 23.36 -32.75 9.25
N ALA A 210 23.66 -33.96 9.72
CA ALA A 210 25.05 -34.35 9.97
C ALA A 210 25.91 -34.29 8.68
N GLY A 211 25.37 -34.74 7.55
CA GLY A 211 26.04 -34.64 6.25
C GLY A 211 26.23 -33.20 5.77
N ILE A 212 25.22 -32.33 5.94
CA ILE A 212 25.32 -30.89 5.67
C ILE A 212 26.41 -30.27 6.52
N PHE A 213 26.44 -30.58 7.83
CA PHE A 213 27.40 -30.02 8.77
C PHE A 213 28.85 -30.36 8.41
N VAL A 214 29.15 -31.65 8.15
CA VAL A 214 30.50 -32.05 7.74
C VAL A 214 30.89 -31.45 6.39
N THR A 215 29.95 -31.36 5.45
CA THR A 215 30.21 -30.81 4.10
C THR A 215 30.45 -29.31 4.15
N THR A 216 29.63 -28.55 4.86
CA THR A 216 29.74 -27.09 5.02
C THR A 216 30.94 -26.68 5.86
N GLY A 217 31.38 -27.54 6.80
CA GLY A 217 32.64 -27.37 7.54
C GLY A 217 33.90 -27.59 6.68
N GLY A 218 33.75 -27.87 5.38
CA GLY A 218 34.86 -28.09 4.46
C GLY A 218 35.36 -29.54 4.42
N GLY A 219 34.56 -30.50 4.87
CA GLY A 219 34.86 -31.92 4.85
C GLY A 219 35.70 -32.40 6.03
N CYS A 220 35.79 -33.73 6.18
CA CYS A 220 36.45 -34.42 7.30
C CYS A 220 37.87 -33.93 7.62
N GLN A 221 38.63 -33.47 6.62
CA GLN A 221 39.99 -32.94 6.77
C GLN A 221 40.09 -31.64 7.57
N LYS A 222 38.96 -30.95 7.79
CA LYS A 222 38.89 -29.72 8.60
C LYS A 222 38.57 -29.99 10.06
N PHE A 223 38.09 -31.19 10.40
CA PHE A 223 37.69 -31.57 11.75
C PHE A 223 38.81 -32.33 12.45
N GLU A 224 38.75 -32.36 13.79
CA GLU A 224 39.59 -33.28 14.56
C GLU A 224 39.40 -34.73 14.06
N LYS A 225 40.49 -35.50 14.02
CA LYS A 225 40.47 -36.89 13.51
C LYS A 225 39.46 -37.79 14.24
N SER A 226 39.30 -37.59 15.54
CA SER A 226 38.33 -38.32 16.37
C SER A 226 36.89 -38.04 15.95
N LEU A 227 36.56 -36.79 15.63
CA LEU A 227 35.23 -36.38 15.16
C LEU A 227 34.93 -36.92 13.77
N CYS A 228 35.90 -36.85 12.85
CA CYS A 228 35.72 -37.42 11.52
C CYS A 228 35.52 -38.95 11.59
N ALA A 229 36.37 -39.67 12.34
CA ALA A 229 36.25 -41.11 12.53
C ALA A 229 34.93 -41.52 13.22
N MET A 230 34.42 -40.67 14.12
CA MET A 230 33.10 -40.83 14.71
C MET A 230 32.00 -40.67 13.65
N TYR A 231 32.01 -39.58 12.90
CA TYR A 231 31.00 -39.31 11.86
C TYR A 231 30.95 -40.40 10.81
N GLU A 232 32.10 -40.80 10.24
CA GLU A 232 32.15 -41.85 9.21
C GLU A 232 31.59 -43.18 9.73
N ARG A 233 31.96 -43.56 10.95
CA ARG A 233 31.48 -44.77 11.59
C ARG A 233 29.96 -44.75 11.79
N VAL A 234 29.41 -43.66 12.34
CA VAL A 234 27.96 -43.50 12.55
C VAL A 234 27.21 -43.39 11.23
N ALA A 235 27.76 -42.71 10.23
CA ALA A 235 27.14 -42.54 8.92
C ALA A 235 27.04 -43.85 8.14
N VAL A 236 28.05 -44.72 8.27
CA VAL A 236 28.04 -46.06 7.68
C VAL A 236 27.10 -47.01 8.42
N ASP A 237 27.09 -47.00 9.75
CA ASP A 237 26.24 -47.89 10.56
C ASP A 237 24.76 -47.43 10.59
N GLY A 238 24.50 -46.14 10.35
CA GLY A 238 23.16 -45.56 10.41
C GLY A 238 22.59 -45.39 11.82
N LYS A 239 23.41 -45.64 12.86
CA LYS A 239 23.05 -45.45 14.27
C LYS A 239 24.27 -45.00 15.07
N PRO A 240 24.07 -44.21 16.14
CA PRO A 240 25.15 -43.81 17.03
C PRO A 240 25.59 -44.96 17.93
N ASP A 241 26.86 -44.98 18.30
CA ASP A 241 27.38 -45.77 19.43
C ASP A 241 27.59 -44.90 20.68
N GLU A 242 27.84 -45.56 21.81
CA GLU A 242 28.04 -44.89 23.11
C GLU A 242 29.22 -43.91 23.06
N ALA A 243 30.30 -44.25 22.36
CA ALA A 243 31.46 -43.37 22.22
C ALA A 243 31.14 -42.11 21.41
N ALA A 244 30.31 -42.21 20.36
CA ALA A 244 29.84 -41.08 19.58
C ALA A 244 28.97 -40.13 20.42
N ARG A 245 28.05 -40.70 21.21
CA ARG A 245 27.21 -39.91 22.12
C ARG A 245 28.05 -39.22 23.20
N ALA A 246 28.93 -39.97 23.88
CA ALA A 246 29.79 -39.43 24.92
C ALA A 246 30.67 -38.28 24.40
N LEU A 247 31.29 -38.44 23.23
CA LEU A 247 32.09 -37.40 22.60
C LEU A 247 31.26 -36.13 22.33
N LEU A 248 30.08 -36.25 21.71
CA LEU A 248 29.26 -35.07 21.43
C LEU A 248 28.69 -34.42 22.69
N THR A 249 28.32 -35.20 23.71
CA THR A 249 27.86 -34.67 25.00
C THR A 249 29.00 -33.91 25.70
N GLU A 250 30.23 -34.43 25.70
CA GLU A 250 31.41 -33.73 26.24
C GLU A 250 31.65 -32.38 25.56
N ARG A 251 31.34 -32.29 24.26
CA ARG A 251 31.47 -31.10 23.41
C ARG A 251 30.26 -30.15 23.51
N SER A 252 29.35 -30.36 24.46
CA SER A 252 28.08 -29.65 24.56
C SER A 252 27.89 -28.90 25.88
N PRO A 253 27.11 -27.80 25.90
CA PRO A 253 26.78 -27.07 27.12
C PRO A 253 26.26 -27.93 28.29
N VAL A 254 25.52 -29.00 28.00
CA VAL A 254 25.01 -29.92 29.03
C VAL A 254 26.12 -30.52 29.91
N ALA A 255 27.35 -30.68 29.40
CA ALA A 255 28.49 -31.20 30.17
C ALA A 255 28.97 -30.26 31.29
N VAL A 256 28.55 -28.99 31.23
CA VAL A 256 28.88 -27.96 32.23
C VAL A 256 27.63 -27.29 32.79
N ALA A 257 26.48 -27.96 32.66
CA ALA A 257 25.16 -27.42 33.00
C ALA A 257 25.07 -26.86 34.43
N ASP A 258 25.70 -27.54 35.40
CA ASP A 258 25.71 -27.19 36.81
C ASP A 258 26.52 -25.93 37.13
N ARG A 259 27.32 -25.45 36.18
CA ARG A 259 28.20 -24.28 36.32
C ARG A 259 27.72 -23.05 35.54
N ILE A 260 26.61 -23.14 34.81
CA ILE A 260 26.05 -22.00 34.08
C ILE A 260 25.02 -21.31 34.99
N ASP A 261 25.46 -20.35 35.78
CA ASP A 261 24.66 -19.61 36.78
C ASP A 261 24.54 -18.10 36.48
N VAL A 262 24.80 -17.72 35.22
CA VAL A 262 24.74 -16.33 34.74
C VAL A 262 23.40 -16.02 34.05
N PRO A 263 22.94 -14.75 34.07
CA PRO A 263 21.77 -14.31 33.32
C PRO A 263 21.80 -14.74 31.83
N ALA A 264 20.77 -15.48 31.40
CA ALA A 264 20.66 -16.00 30.04
C ALA A 264 19.40 -15.53 29.30
N LEU A 265 19.58 -14.91 28.12
CA LEU A 265 18.52 -14.71 27.12
C LEU A 265 18.61 -15.81 26.05
N ILE A 266 17.72 -16.79 26.12
CA ILE A 266 17.68 -17.91 25.19
C ILE A 266 16.72 -17.57 24.04
N VAL A 267 17.25 -17.50 22.83
CA VAL A 267 16.46 -17.24 21.62
C VAL A 267 16.47 -18.49 20.74
N GLN A 268 15.31 -19.03 20.36
CA GLN A 268 15.22 -20.28 19.58
C GLN A 268 14.16 -20.19 18.48
N GLY A 269 14.46 -20.79 17.31
CA GLY A 269 13.57 -20.79 16.15
C GLY A 269 12.46 -21.85 16.26
N GLN A 270 11.22 -21.45 15.95
CA GLN A 270 10.04 -22.34 15.96
C GLN A 270 10.03 -23.39 14.84
N SER A 271 10.78 -23.19 13.78
CA SER A 271 10.90 -24.10 12.64
C SER A 271 12.32 -24.66 12.50
N ASP A 272 13.08 -24.69 13.59
CA ASP A 272 14.45 -25.21 13.61
C ASP A 272 14.46 -26.74 13.77
N SER A 273 14.70 -27.45 12.67
CA SER A 273 14.78 -28.90 12.64
C SER A 273 16.16 -29.43 13.06
N LEU A 274 17.19 -28.58 13.08
CA LEU A 274 18.51 -28.93 13.57
C LEU A 274 18.54 -28.90 15.11
N PHE A 275 18.14 -27.79 15.70
CA PHE A 275 18.05 -27.54 17.13
C PHE A 275 16.61 -27.16 17.52
N PRO A 276 15.73 -28.13 17.79
CA PRO A 276 14.33 -27.86 18.12
C PRO A 276 14.16 -27.10 19.43
N LEU A 277 12.98 -26.54 19.68
CA LEU A 277 12.63 -25.84 20.93
C LEU A 277 12.89 -26.66 22.21
N GLY A 278 12.92 -28.00 22.11
CA GLY A 278 13.35 -28.90 23.19
C GLY A 278 14.74 -28.62 23.73
N GLN A 279 15.67 -28.20 22.87
CA GLN A 279 17.01 -27.78 23.28
C GLN A 279 16.92 -26.53 24.17
N ALA A 280 16.19 -25.50 23.74
CA ALA A 280 15.98 -24.27 24.50
C ALA A 280 15.25 -24.50 25.83
N ASP A 281 14.28 -25.42 25.87
CA ASP A 281 13.62 -25.81 27.12
C ASP A 281 14.59 -26.44 28.12
N ALA A 282 15.46 -27.35 27.65
CA ALA A 282 16.49 -27.98 28.49
C ALA A 282 17.49 -26.96 29.04
N MET A 283 17.96 -26.02 28.19
CA MET A 283 18.80 -24.89 28.60
C MET A 283 18.12 -24.09 29.71
N ALA A 284 16.88 -23.65 29.45
CA ALA A 284 16.14 -22.78 30.36
C ALA A 284 15.87 -23.45 31.71
N ARG A 285 15.55 -24.75 31.72
CA ARG A 285 15.35 -25.51 32.95
C ARG A 285 16.64 -25.65 33.76
N ALA A 286 17.76 -25.97 33.13
CA ALA A 286 19.04 -26.14 33.81
C ALA A 286 19.55 -24.82 34.40
N ILE A 287 19.66 -23.77 33.59
CA ILE A 287 20.21 -22.47 34.00
C ILE A 287 19.34 -21.81 35.09
N ARG A 288 18.01 -21.88 34.94
CA ARG A 288 17.08 -21.42 35.99
C ARG A 288 17.18 -22.26 37.26
N GLY A 289 17.45 -23.56 37.13
CA GLY A 289 17.69 -24.47 38.24
C GLY A 289 18.91 -24.09 39.08
N ASN A 290 19.91 -23.45 38.47
CA ASN A 290 21.09 -22.91 39.15
C ASN A 290 20.82 -21.55 39.83
N GLY A 291 19.61 -20.99 39.70
CA GLY A 291 19.21 -19.72 40.32
C GLY A 291 19.43 -18.48 39.45
N ALA A 292 19.86 -18.65 38.19
CA ALA A 292 20.11 -17.55 37.29
C ALA A 292 18.82 -16.97 36.65
N PRO A 293 18.77 -15.67 36.36
CA PRO A 293 17.69 -15.09 35.56
C PRO A 293 17.68 -15.66 34.13
N VAL A 294 16.52 -16.15 33.69
CA VAL A 294 16.35 -16.70 32.34
C VAL A 294 15.16 -16.05 31.66
N SER A 295 15.37 -15.57 30.43
CA SER A 295 14.30 -15.21 29.50
C SER A 295 14.35 -16.07 28.25
N VAL A 296 13.20 -16.45 27.71
CA VAL A 296 13.08 -17.31 26.52
C VAL A 296 12.30 -16.58 25.42
N ASP A 297 12.84 -16.54 24.21
CA ASP A 297 12.23 -15.93 23.02
C ASP A 297 12.13 -16.96 21.90
N TRP A 298 10.92 -17.35 21.54
CA TRP A 298 10.65 -18.22 20.40
C TRP A 298 10.37 -17.38 19.16
N ILE A 299 11.35 -17.33 18.28
CA ILE A 299 11.31 -16.54 17.05
C ILE A 299 10.75 -17.36 15.89
N SER A 300 10.20 -16.68 14.91
CA SER A 300 9.84 -17.31 13.64
C SER A 300 11.10 -17.73 12.88
N GLY A 301 11.04 -18.90 12.24
CA GLY A 301 12.15 -19.43 11.45
C GLY A 301 13.08 -20.31 12.27
N GLY A 302 14.37 -20.27 11.95
CA GLY A 302 15.40 -21.20 12.44
C GLY A 302 16.40 -21.56 11.34
N HIS A 303 17.18 -22.63 11.52
CA HIS A 303 18.15 -23.09 10.51
C HIS A 303 17.51 -23.43 9.15
N ASP A 304 16.23 -23.80 9.12
CA ASP A 304 15.49 -24.18 7.91
C ASP A 304 14.97 -22.99 7.09
N GLY A 305 15.02 -21.76 7.62
CA GLY A 305 14.39 -20.61 6.96
C GLY A 305 14.98 -19.23 7.25
N GLY A 306 16.05 -19.13 8.04
CA GLY A 306 16.63 -17.86 8.48
C GLY A 306 15.84 -17.20 9.61
N ASP A 307 16.31 -16.03 10.05
CA ASP A 307 15.68 -15.20 11.06
C ASP A 307 15.12 -13.92 10.43
N THR A 308 13.80 -13.84 10.29
CA THR A 308 13.11 -12.63 9.80
C THR A 308 12.97 -11.53 10.84
N GLU A 309 13.41 -11.80 12.08
CA GLU A 309 13.29 -10.94 13.25
C GLU A 309 14.65 -10.47 13.76
N ALA A 310 15.71 -10.59 12.94
CA ALA A 310 17.09 -10.30 13.34
C ALA A 310 17.23 -8.94 14.04
N ASP A 311 16.70 -7.85 13.48
CA ASP A 311 16.79 -6.52 14.11
C ASP A 311 16.17 -6.46 15.51
N ARG A 312 15.03 -7.13 15.72
CA ARG A 312 14.33 -7.23 17.00
C ARG A 312 15.13 -8.04 18.00
N VAL A 313 15.62 -9.21 17.57
CA VAL A 313 16.45 -10.10 18.39
C VAL A 313 17.70 -9.36 18.82
N GLN A 314 18.38 -8.67 17.90
CA GLN A 314 19.59 -7.91 18.20
C GLN A 314 19.34 -6.74 19.14
N HIS A 315 18.22 -6.03 18.98
CA HIS A 315 17.83 -5.00 19.94
C HIS A 315 17.61 -5.57 21.33
N ARG A 316 16.93 -6.71 21.44
CA ARG A 316 16.67 -7.39 22.72
C ARG A 316 17.95 -7.88 23.39
N ILE A 317 18.91 -8.40 22.61
CA ILE A 317 20.25 -8.77 23.10
C ILE A 317 20.97 -7.54 23.67
N GLY A 318 20.91 -6.41 22.97
CA GLY A 318 21.44 -5.13 23.46
C GLY A 318 20.83 -4.74 24.81
N GLN A 319 19.50 -4.75 24.93
CA GLN A 319 18.80 -4.44 26.18
C GLN A 319 19.12 -5.43 27.32
N TRP A 320 19.31 -6.72 26.99
CA TRP A 320 19.75 -7.73 27.94
C TRP A 320 21.14 -7.39 28.50
N PHE A 321 22.09 -7.07 27.62
CA PHE A 321 23.41 -6.64 28.04
C PHE A 321 23.42 -5.27 28.72
N ASP A 322 22.51 -4.35 28.38
CA ASP A 322 22.39 -3.07 29.09
C ASP A 322 22.01 -3.32 30.55
N ARG A 323 21.04 -4.22 30.77
CA ARG A 323 20.59 -4.60 32.12
C ARG A 323 21.71 -5.23 32.95
N TYR A 324 22.44 -6.20 32.38
CA TYR A 324 23.37 -7.03 33.18
C TYR A 324 24.82 -6.55 33.14
N LEU A 325 25.27 -5.93 32.05
CA LEU A 325 26.66 -5.45 31.92
C LEU A 325 26.80 -3.96 32.23
N LYS A 326 25.82 -3.12 31.88
CA LYS A 326 25.83 -1.68 32.24
C LYS A 326 25.12 -1.39 33.56
N ASP A 327 24.54 -2.42 34.19
CA ASP A 327 23.71 -2.30 35.39
C ASP A 327 22.49 -1.37 35.22
N ASP A 328 21.98 -1.23 33.99
CA ASP A 328 20.82 -0.39 33.70
C ASP A 328 19.52 -1.08 34.15
N LYS A 329 19.07 -0.76 35.37
CA LYS A 329 17.81 -1.27 35.91
C LYS A 329 16.58 -0.82 35.10
N GLY A 330 16.69 0.26 34.32
CA GLY A 330 15.63 0.76 33.44
C GLY A 330 15.54 0.06 32.08
N ALA A 331 16.58 -0.70 31.66
CA ALA A 331 16.59 -1.38 30.37
C ALA A 331 15.44 -2.40 30.24
N ASP A 332 14.58 -2.24 29.24
CA ASP A 332 13.47 -3.17 28.99
C ASP A 332 14.00 -4.46 28.34
N THR A 333 14.24 -5.51 29.14
CA THR A 333 14.71 -6.81 28.64
C THR A 333 13.61 -7.63 27.95
N GLY A 334 12.41 -7.07 27.82
CA GLY A 334 11.22 -7.77 27.36
C GLY A 334 10.65 -8.76 28.40
N PRO A 335 9.60 -9.50 28.04
CA PRO A 335 8.93 -10.45 28.94
C PRO A 335 9.78 -11.70 29.18
N ALA A 336 9.56 -12.39 30.31
CA ALA A 336 10.28 -13.62 30.62
C ALA A 336 10.07 -14.73 29.57
N PHE A 337 8.93 -14.73 28.89
CA PHE A 337 8.70 -15.53 27.70
C PHE A 337 8.00 -14.73 26.60
N ARG A 338 8.45 -14.92 25.37
CA ARG A 338 7.80 -14.42 24.17
C ARG A 338 7.79 -15.50 23.10
N VAL A 339 6.71 -15.58 22.33
CA VAL A 339 6.63 -16.36 21.09
C VAL A 339 6.08 -15.50 19.98
N THR A 340 6.70 -15.57 18.79
CA THR A 340 6.21 -14.87 17.60
C THR A 340 5.15 -15.69 16.88
N ARG A 341 3.96 -15.11 16.72
CA ARG A 341 2.79 -15.69 16.04
C ARG A 341 2.49 -14.93 14.75
N THR A 342 2.08 -15.63 13.70
CA THR A 342 1.56 -14.98 12.48
C THR A 342 0.16 -14.42 12.77
N GLY A 343 0.02 -13.10 12.71
CA GLY A 343 -1.18 -12.32 13.03
C GLY A 343 -1.99 -11.86 11.82
N GLY A 344 -1.81 -12.51 10.66
CA GLY A 344 -2.48 -12.20 9.40
C GLY A 344 -1.51 -11.84 8.28
N VAL A 345 -2.04 -11.25 7.22
CA VAL A 345 -1.28 -10.82 6.03
C VAL A 345 -1.51 -9.32 5.83
N ASP A 346 -0.46 -8.55 5.58
CA ASP A 346 -0.55 -7.14 5.25
C ASP A 346 -1.30 -6.99 3.92
N SER A 347 -2.38 -6.22 3.95
CA SER A 347 -3.26 -5.99 2.80
C SER A 347 -2.60 -5.20 1.66
N THR A 348 -1.43 -4.61 1.90
CA THR A 348 -0.71 -3.73 0.97
C THR A 348 0.27 -4.51 0.10
N ASP A 349 1.02 -5.44 0.70
CA ASP A 349 2.10 -6.17 0.03
C ASP A 349 2.00 -7.70 0.16
N GLY A 350 1.03 -8.22 0.92
CA GLY A 350 0.87 -9.66 1.10
C GLY A 350 1.84 -10.29 2.09
N ALA A 351 2.60 -9.51 2.88
CA ALA A 351 3.56 -10.05 3.86
C ALA A 351 2.86 -10.56 5.13
N ALA A 352 3.37 -11.64 5.74
CA ALA A 352 2.86 -12.13 7.01
C ALA A 352 3.14 -11.11 8.15
N LEU A 353 2.10 -10.65 8.84
CA LEU A 353 2.22 -9.74 9.97
C LEU A 353 2.60 -10.53 11.23
N MET A 354 3.81 -10.34 11.75
CA MET A 354 4.29 -11.03 12.94
C MET A 354 3.83 -10.32 14.22
N ARG A 355 3.35 -11.08 15.21
CA ARG A 355 2.87 -10.57 16.52
C ARG A 355 3.51 -11.35 17.65
N GLY A 356 3.90 -10.65 18.72
CA GLY A 356 4.34 -11.32 19.94
C GLY A 356 3.18 -11.77 20.82
N ALA A 357 3.28 -12.97 21.35
CA ALA A 357 2.54 -13.39 22.52
C ALA A 357 3.48 -13.56 23.70
N ASP A 358 3.11 -12.95 24.82
CA ASP A 358 4.00 -12.73 25.95
C ASP A 358 3.50 -13.50 27.18
N GLY A 359 4.45 -13.99 27.99
CA GLY A 359 4.21 -14.61 29.28
C GLY A 359 5.10 -13.99 30.35
N ALA A 360 4.53 -13.74 31.53
CA ALA A 360 5.29 -13.24 32.68
C ALA A 360 6.30 -14.26 33.24
N VAL A 361 6.14 -15.54 32.90
CA VAL A 361 7.02 -16.65 33.25
C VAL A 361 7.14 -17.57 32.03
N TYR A 362 8.31 -18.18 31.81
CA TYR A 362 8.46 -19.24 30.82
C TYR A 362 7.65 -20.48 31.20
N PRO A 363 6.61 -20.85 30.40
CA PRO A 363 5.70 -21.93 30.75
C PRO A 363 6.35 -23.32 30.67
N GLY A 364 7.44 -23.48 29.91
CA GLY A 364 7.96 -24.80 29.54
C GLY A 364 7.11 -25.48 28.47
N LEU A 365 7.56 -26.65 28.00
CA LEU A 365 6.93 -27.35 26.88
C LEU A 365 5.65 -28.14 27.20
N HIS A 366 5.31 -28.31 28.47
CA HIS A 366 4.19 -29.18 28.89
C HIS A 366 3.15 -28.43 29.75
N SER A 367 3.07 -27.11 29.60
CA SER A 367 2.17 -26.26 30.38
C SER A 367 0.79 -26.11 29.77
N GLY A 368 -0.24 -26.25 30.59
CA GLY A 368 -1.59 -26.52 30.09
C GLY A 368 -1.64 -27.90 29.44
N GLY A 369 -2.78 -28.55 29.42
CA GLY A 369 -2.84 -29.92 28.93
C GLY A 369 -4.27 -30.33 28.67
N GLU A 370 -4.69 -30.17 27.42
CA GLU A 370 -5.95 -30.71 26.95
C GLU A 370 -5.72 -32.13 26.40
N ARG A 371 -6.64 -33.04 26.72
CA ARG A 371 -6.53 -34.45 26.36
C ARG A 371 -7.52 -34.76 25.25
N PHE A 372 -7.01 -35.20 24.11
CA PHE A 372 -7.79 -35.56 22.94
C PHE A 372 -7.79 -37.07 22.75
N ALA A 373 -8.97 -37.68 22.82
CA ALA A 373 -9.13 -39.05 22.40
C ALA A 373 -8.93 -39.13 20.88
N LEU A 374 -7.99 -39.98 20.45
CA LEU A 374 -7.80 -40.29 19.04
C LEU A 374 -8.60 -41.54 18.67
N ASP A 375 -9.13 -41.55 17.46
CA ASP A 375 -9.74 -42.73 16.87
C ASP A 375 -8.68 -43.81 16.64
N GLY A 376 -9.12 -45.07 16.56
CA GLY A 376 -8.19 -46.18 16.37
C GLY A 376 -7.63 -46.78 17.67
N ARG A 377 -8.50 -47.30 18.54
CA ARG A 377 -8.13 -48.31 19.55
C ARG A 377 -7.57 -49.62 18.95
N ARG A 378 -7.45 -49.72 17.63
CA ARG A 378 -7.02 -50.92 16.92
C ARG A 378 -5.55 -50.78 16.58
N THR A 379 -4.80 -51.82 16.90
CA THR A 379 -3.42 -51.99 16.44
C THR A 379 -3.35 -51.83 14.92
N GLN A 380 -2.48 -50.95 14.46
CA GLN A 380 -2.18 -50.74 13.04
C GLN A 380 -0.84 -51.37 12.71
N THR A 381 -0.75 -51.93 11.50
CA THR A 381 0.47 -52.52 10.98
C THR A 381 1.14 -51.52 10.03
N VAL A 382 2.42 -51.27 10.27
CA VAL A 382 3.29 -50.35 9.54
C VAL A 382 4.48 -51.12 9.01
N ARG A 383 4.91 -50.85 7.78
CA ARG A 383 6.07 -51.53 7.19
C ARG A 383 7.24 -50.56 6.99
N ASN A 384 8.40 -50.91 7.53
CA ASN A 384 9.68 -50.37 7.07
C ASN A 384 10.10 -51.13 5.80
N PRO A 385 10.14 -50.49 4.62
CA PRO A 385 10.55 -51.15 3.39
C PRO A 385 12.05 -51.46 3.38
N ALA A 386 12.48 -52.35 2.49
CA ALA A 386 13.89 -52.68 2.34
C ALA A 386 14.70 -51.43 1.94
N GLY A 387 15.83 -51.21 2.63
CA GLY A 387 16.65 -50.02 2.48
C GLY A 387 15.97 -48.72 2.92
N ALA A 388 14.82 -48.79 3.61
CA ALA A 388 14.00 -47.64 4.00
C ALA A 388 13.56 -46.72 2.83
N ASN A 389 13.34 -47.31 1.65
CA ASN A 389 12.93 -46.58 0.44
C ASN A 389 11.52 -46.99 -0.05
N PRO A 390 10.68 -46.05 -0.50
CA PRO A 390 10.89 -44.58 -0.49
C PRO A 390 10.72 -43.99 0.93
N PRO A 391 11.51 -42.96 1.29
CA PRO A 391 11.40 -42.31 2.60
C PRO A 391 10.26 -41.29 2.64
N SER A 392 9.56 -41.17 3.78
CA SER A 392 8.65 -40.03 4.00
C SER A 392 9.40 -38.70 3.98
N VAL A 393 8.71 -37.62 3.64
CA VAL A 393 9.28 -36.27 3.64
C VAL A 393 8.53 -35.43 4.67
N SER A 394 9.19 -35.11 5.79
CA SER A 394 8.67 -34.16 6.77
C SER A 394 9.23 -32.78 6.54
N ALA A 395 10.56 -32.66 6.48
CA ALA A 395 11.27 -31.42 6.20
C ALA A 395 12.30 -31.63 5.08
N LEU A 396 12.61 -30.56 4.36
CA LEU A 396 13.72 -30.49 3.41
C LEU A 396 14.71 -29.40 3.87
N PRO A 397 15.70 -29.76 4.71
CA PRO A 397 16.77 -28.86 5.10
C PRO A 397 17.42 -28.17 3.89
N GLY A 398 17.58 -26.84 3.96
CA GLY A 398 18.28 -26.06 2.94
C GLY A 398 17.48 -25.67 1.69
N ILE A 399 16.22 -26.10 1.56
CA ILE A 399 15.32 -25.65 0.47
C ILE A 399 14.38 -24.55 1.02
N GLY A 400 14.93 -23.35 1.19
CA GLY A 400 14.22 -22.05 1.22
C GLY A 400 13.23 -21.75 2.36
N GLY A 401 13.50 -20.66 3.10
CA GLY A 401 12.58 -20.09 4.11
C GLY A 401 11.18 -19.69 3.61
N GLY A 402 10.93 -19.73 2.30
CA GLY A 402 9.58 -19.63 1.74
C GLY A 402 8.68 -20.84 2.07
N LEU A 403 9.23 -22.06 2.19
CA LEU A 403 8.43 -23.26 2.43
C LEU A 403 7.97 -23.38 3.90
N SER A 404 8.80 -22.99 4.86
CA SER A 404 8.42 -22.96 6.29
C SER A 404 7.42 -21.83 6.57
N GLN A 405 7.58 -20.66 5.95
CA GLN A 405 6.58 -19.57 5.96
C GLN A 405 5.24 -20.00 5.35
N LEU A 406 5.25 -20.76 4.26
CA LEU A 406 4.03 -21.33 3.68
C LEU A 406 3.29 -22.28 4.63
N SER A 407 3.99 -23.02 5.50
CA SER A 407 3.33 -23.88 6.49
C SER A 407 2.59 -23.07 7.56
N SER A 408 3.12 -21.91 7.97
CA SER A 408 2.40 -20.93 8.82
C SER A 408 1.17 -20.32 8.14
N LEU A 409 1.09 -20.38 6.81
CA LEU A 409 -0.07 -19.99 6.00
C LEU A 409 -0.96 -21.20 5.62
N GLY A 410 -0.68 -22.38 6.18
CA GLY A 410 -1.47 -23.60 6.00
C GLY A 410 -1.12 -24.42 4.74
N VAL A 411 0.03 -24.21 4.10
CA VAL A 411 0.46 -24.97 2.91
C VAL A 411 1.67 -25.84 3.27
N GLY A 412 1.52 -27.17 3.24
CA GLY A 412 2.57 -28.13 3.59
C GLY A 412 2.98 -29.06 2.45
N LEU A 413 4.27 -29.44 2.41
CA LEU A 413 4.86 -30.40 1.45
C LEU A 413 5.12 -31.78 2.07
N SER A 414 4.55 -32.06 3.24
CA SER A 414 4.72 -33.32 3.96
C SER A 414 4.12 -34.49 3.18
N LEU A 415 4.90 -35.56 2.98
CA LEU A 415 4.50 -36.75 2.22
C LEU A 415 4.76 -38.02 3.04
N ASP A 416 3.68 -38.73 3.39
CA ASP A 416 3.72 -40.04 4.04
C ASP A 416 3.20 -41.13 3.09
N PHE A 417 3.95 -42.23 2.93
CA PHE A 417 3.61 -43.29 1.99
C PHE A 417 2.61 -44.31 2.59
N PRO A 418 1.52 -44.66 1.89
CA PRO A 418 0.57 -45.66 2.35
C PRO A 418 1.24 -46.99 2.74
N GLY A 419 0.85 -47.54 3.89
CA GLY A 419 1.42 -48.77 4.45
C GLY A 419 2.74 -48.58 5.20
N GLN A 420 3.32 -47.38 5.21
CA GLN A 420 4.54 -47.03 5.95
C GLN A 420 4.29 -46.10 7.15
N TYR A 421 3.04 -45.88 7.53
CA TYR A 421 2.70 -45.15 8.76
C TYR A 421 1.45 -45.70 9.44
N ALA A 422 1.36 -45.48 10.76
CA ALA A 422 0.12 -45.58 11.53
C ALA A 422 -0.49 -44.19 11.70
N ARG A 423 -1.81 -44.08 11.68
CA ARG A 423 -2.54 -42.81 11.75
C ARG A 423 -3.71 -42.87 12.72
N TYR A 424 -3.84 -41.85 13.55
CA TYR A 424 -4.92 -41.72 14.52
C TYR A 424 -5.45 -40.27 14.54
N ASP A 425 -6.74 -40.08 14.33
CA ASP A 425 -7.40 -38.77 14.21
C ASP A 425 -8.26 -38.46 15.44
N SER A 426 -8.28 -37.21 15.89
CA SER A 426 -9.25 -36.77 16.90
C SER A 426 -10.65 -36.62 16.31
N ALA A 427 -11.65 -36.48 17.20
CA ALA A 427 -12.91 -35.84 16.82
C ALA A 427 -12.66 -34.40 16.30
N PRO A 428 -13.55 -33.82 15.48
CA PRO A 428 -13.47 -32.40 15.13
C PRO A 428 -13.44 -31.55 16.40
N LEU A 429 -12.62 -30.50 16.42
CA LEU A 429 -12.55 -29.58 17.54
C LEU A 429 -13.81 -28.70 17.58
N ASP A 430 -14.43 -28.59 18.75
CA ASP A 430 -15.62 -27.72 18.93
C ASP A 430 -15.26 -26.22 19.00
N ALA A 431 -14.00 -25.92 19.31
CA ALA A 431 -13.44 -24.56 19.45
C ALA A 431 -12.00 -24.53 18.91
N PRO A 432 -11.46 -23.37 18.53
CA PRO A 432 -10.06 -23.28 18.13
C PRO A 432 -9.13 -23.66 19.29
N LEU A 433 -8.07 -24.41 18.99
CA LEU A 433 -7.07 -24.88 19.94
C LEU A 433 -5.71 -24.28 19.60
N ARG A 434 -5.10 -23.57 20.54
CA ARG A 434 -3.71 -23.14 20.44
C ARG A 434 -2.83 -24.19 21.07
N VAL A 435 -1.98 -24.82 20.27
CA VAL A 435 -0.88 -25.68 20.75
C VAL A 435 0.31 -24.77 21.01
N THR A 436 0.87 -24.80 22.22
CA THR A 436 2.10 -24.10 22.59
C THR A 436 2.94 -25.03 23.48
N GLY A 437 3.86 -25.76 22.87
CA GLY A 437 4.70 -26.76 23.55
C GLY A 437 4.76 -28.10 22.80
N SER A 438 5.21 -29.15 23.49
CA SER A 438 5.33 -30.52 22.96
C SER A 438 4.14 -31.39 23.34
N PRO A 439 3.32 -31.84 22.37
CA PRO A 439 2.30 -32.85 22.62
C PRO A 439 2.93 -34.18 23.06
N THR A 440 2.24 -34.95 23.89
CA THR A 440 2.70 -36.28 24.33
C THR A 440 1.63 -37.34 24.14
N VAL A 441 2.05 -38.56 23.84
CA VAL A 441 1.13 -39.71 23.65
C VAL A 441 1.83 -40.99 24.09
N ARG A 442 1.09 -41.88 24.76
CA ARG A 442 1.59 -43.23 25.07
C ARG A 442 1.20 -44.21 23.98
N VAL A 443 2.15 -45.03 23.55
CA VAL A 443 1.97 -46.01 22.48
C VAL A 443 2.60 -47.35 22.83
N ASN A 444 2.00 -48.43 22.38
CA ASN A 444 2.62 -49.74 22.36
C ASN A 444 3.17 -49.99 20.96
N VAL A 445 4.45 -50.33 20.87
CA VAL A 445 5.11 -50.66 19.62
C VAL A 445 5.75 -52.03 19.73
N LYS A 446 5.58 -52.84 18.68
CA LYS A 446 6.25 -54.12 18.54
C LYS A 446 6.68 -54.34 17.09
N ALA A 447 7.95 -54.62 16.88
CA ALA A 447 8.49 -55.08 15.62
C ALA A 447 8.44 -56.61 15.53
N ASP A 448 8.40 -57.14 14.31
CA ASP A 448 8.58 -58.57 14.05
C ASP A 448 10.04 -59.03 14.30
N HIS A 449 11.01 -58.13 14.13
CA HIS A 449 12.42 -58.32 14.51
C HIS A 449 13.14 -56.97 14.70
N GLY A 450 14.23 -56.97 15.46
CA GLY A 450 15.10 -55.81 15.65
C GLY A 450 14.46 -54.63 16.37
N ASP A 451 15.08 -53.46 16.23
CA ASP A 451 14.57 -52.20 16.77
C ASP A 451 13.42 -51.66 15.90
N ALA A 452 12.46 -51.00 16.54
CA ALA A 452 11.47 -50.19 15.83
C ALA A 452 11.95 -48.74 15.76
N VAL A 453 12.11 -48.19 14.55
CA VAL A 453 12.37 -46.76 14.36
C VAL A 453 11.13 -46.10 13.78
N LEU A 454 10.59 -45.11 14.50
CA LEU A 454 9.37 -44.40 14.17
C LEU A 454 9.57 -42.89 14.18
N PHE A 455 8.77 -42.18 13.41
CA PHE A 455 8.79 -40.73 13.30
C PHE A 455 7.42 -40.15 13.60
N GLY A 456 7.31 -39.45 14.72
CA GLY A 456 6.08 -38.87 15.23
C GLY A 456 5.80 -37.47 14.72
N LYS A 457 4.57 -37.26 14.26
CA LYS A 457 4.06 -36.03 13.66
C LYS A 457 2.63 -35.78 14.15
N VAL A 458 2.29 -34.51 14.39
CA VAL A 458 0.90 -34.08 14.63
C VAL A 458 0.50 -33.13 13.53
N TYR A 459 -0.49 -33.52 12.74
CA TYR A 459 -1.05 -32.71 11.67
C TYR A 459 -2.30 -31.97 12.13
N ASP A 460 -2.45 -30.76 11.62
CA ASP A 460 -3.70 -30.02 11.57
C ASP A 460 -4.45 -30.38 10.28
N VAL A 461 -5.64 -30.95 10.40
CA VAL A 461 -6.42 -31.47 9.28
C VAL A 461 -7.76 -30.75 9.17
N SER A 462 -8.00 -30.17 7.99
CA SER A 462 -9.27 -29.52 7.63
C SER A 462 -10.49 -30.45 7.74
N PRO A 463 -11.72 -29.91 7.90
CA PRO A 463 -12.92 -30.72 8.09
C PRO A 463 -13.24 -31.64 6.90
N ASP A 464 -12.86 -31.24 5.69
CA ASP A 464 -13.05 -32.03 4.47
C ASP A 464 -11.91 -33.04 4.22
N GLY A 465 -10.87 -33.01 5.04
CA GLY A 465 -9.70 -33.89 4.99
C GLY A 465 -8.77 -33.64 3.80
N LYS A 466 -9.01 -32.62 2.97
CA LYS A 466 -8.21 -32.34 1.76
C LYS A 466 -6.94 -31.57 2.07
N GLN A 467 -7.00 -30.67 3.05
CA GLN A 467 -5.85 -29.93 3.55
C GLN A 467 -5.35 -30.55 4.84
N GLN A 468 -4.06 -30.91 4.87
CA GLN A 468 -3.34 -31.31 6.06
C GLN A 468 -2.04 -30.49 6.15
N VAL A 469 -1.74 -29.99 7.35
CA VAL A 469 -0.59 -29.13 7.61
C VAL A 469 0.21 -29.76 8.72
N LEU A 470 1.50 -29.97 8.49
CA LEU A 470 2.46 -30.31 9.53
C LEU A 470 3.02 -29.01 10.10
N PRO A 471 2.68 -28.62 11.34
CA PRO A 471 3.17 -27.37 11.93
C PRO A 471 4.70 -27.34 11.95
N SER A 472 5.28 -26.24 11.47
CA SER A 472 6.72 -26.03 11.33
C SER A 472 7.49 -27.09 10.52
N GLN A 473 6.80 -28.04 9.85
CA GLN A 473 7.41 -29.20 9.18
C GLN A 473 8.31 -30.06 10.09
N LEU A 474 8.08 -30.04 11.42
CA LEU A 474 8.93 -30.75 12.37
C LEU A 474 8.49 -32.20 12.60
N VAL A 475 9.45 -33.05 12.94
CA VAL A 475 9.26 -34.48 13.20
C VAL A 475 10.11 -34.93 14.39
N ALA A 476 9.57 -35.80 15.23
CA ALA A 476 10.29 -36.39 16.36
C ALA A 476 10.61 -37.86 16.06
N PRO A 477 11.90 -38.25 15.99
CA PRO A 477 12.29 -39.62 15.76
C PRO A 477 12.36 -40.42 17.07
N TYR A 478 12.12 -41.72 17.01
CA TYR A 478 12.20 -42.62 18.16
C TYR A 478 12.83 -43.94 17.73
N ARG A 479 13.78 -44.44 18.52
CA ARG A 479 14.25 -45.84 18.43
C ARG A 479 13.78 -46.58 19.67
N ILE A 480 12.97 -47.60 19.47
CA ILE A 480 12.46 -48.47 20.54
C ILE A 480 13.19 -49.80 20.44
N ALA A 481 14.09 -50.05 21.39
CA ALA A 481 14.92 -51.24 21.39
C ALA A 481 14.06 -52.51 21.57
N ALA A 482 14.50 -53.65 21.02
CA ALA A 482 13.74 -54.90 21.11
C ALA A 482 13.32 -55.29 22.55
N GLY A 483 14.13 -54.95 23.56
CA GLY A 483 13.81 -55.21 24.97
C GLY A 483 12.79 -54.26 25.61
N GLU A 484 12.50 -53.12 24.98
CA GLU A 484 11.54 -52.11 25.43
C GLU A 484 10.17 -52.25 24.73
N GLN A 485 10.11 -53.09 23.70
CA GLN A 485 8.90 -53.33 22.91
C GLN A 485 7.87 -54.16 23.69
N GLY A 486 6.60 -53.87 23.47
CA GLY A 486 5.47 -54.56 24.10
C GLY A 486 4.93 -53.94 25.38
N GLU A 487 5.66 -52.99 25.98
CA GLU A 487 5.17 -52.11 27.04
C GLU A 487 4.84 -50.71 26.47
N PRO A 488 3.93 -49.94 27.10
CA PRO A 488 3.57 -48.63 26.57
C PRO A 488 4.64 -47.57 26.87
N VAL A 489 5.22 -47.01 25.80
CA VAL A 489 6.24 -45.95 25.82
C VAL A 489 5.57 -44.59 25.60
N GLU A 490 5.99 -43.57 26.34
CA GLU A 490 5.56 -42.20 26.12
C GLU A 490 6.41 -41.52 25.04
N LEU A 491 5.78 -41.01 24.00
CA LEU A 491 6.40 -40.26 22.92
C LEU A 491 6.16 -38.76 23.11
N THR A 492 7.23 -37.98 23.10
CA THR A 492 7.18 -36.51 23.12
C THR A 492 7.34 -35.97 21.71
N LEU A 493 6.27 -35.39 21.15
CA LEU A 493 6.20 -34.91 19.77
C LEU A 493 6.84 -33.51 19.65
N PRO A 494 7.12 -33.03 18.43
CA PRO A 494 7.79 -31.75 18.23
C PRO A 494 7.07 -30.60 18.93
N ALA A 495 7.86 -29.76 19.60
CA ALA A 495 7.36 -28.53 20.21
C ALA A 495 6.98 -27.52 19.12
N VAL A 496 5.77 -26.98 19.18
CA VAL A 496 5.24 -26.01 18.21
C VAL A 496 4.39 -24.94 18.90
N ASP A 497 4.29 -23.75 18.29
CA ASP A 497 3.20 -22.79 18.57
C ASP A 497 2.31 -22.68 17.32
N HIS A 498 1.14 -23.34 17.34
CA HIS A 498 0.26 -23.45 16.18
C HIS A 498 -1.21 -23.39 16.59
N GLU A 499 -2.03 -22.69 15.81
CA GLU A 499 -3.48 -22.65 16.00
C GLU A 499 -4.18 -23.66 15.10
N ILE A 500 -5.00 -24.50 15.71
CA ILE A 500 -5.87 -25.43 15.02
C ILE A 500 -7.28 -24.86 15.06
N ALA A 501 -7.86 -24.61 13.90
CA ALA A 501 -9.18 -23.98 13.80
C ALA A 501 -10.31 -24.87 14.32
N ALA A 502 -11.42 -24.27 14.73
CA ALA A 502 -12.64 -25.02 15.05
C ALA A 502 -13.11 -25.85 13.84
N GLY A 503 -13.56 -27.07 14.08
CA GLY A 503 -13.96 -28.05 13.08
C GLY A 503 -12.80 -28.86 12.48
N HIS A 504 -11.53 -28.44 12.65
CA HIS A 504 -10.37 -29.23 12.25
C HIS A 504 -10.15 -30.42 13.19
N ARG A 505 -9.23 -31.32 12.83
CA ARG A 505 -8.84 -32.49 13.63
C ARG A 505 -7.33 -32.48 13.87
N LEU A 506 -6.93 -32.98 15.03
CA LEU A 506 -5.57 -33.40 15.32
C LEU A 506 -5.35 -34.79 14.71
N ARG A 507 -4.29 -34.96 13.92
CA ARG A 507 -3.90 -36.27 13.40
C ARG A 507 -2.50 -36.64 13.84
N LEU A 508 -2.38 -37.67 14.66
CA LEU A 508 -1.12 -38.31 14.98
C LEU A 508 -0.71 -39.25 13.85
N VAL A 509 0.50 -39.09 13.34
CA VAL A 509 1.13 -40.02 12.39
C VAL A 509 2.44 -40.53 12.99
N LEU A 510 2.64 -41.85 12.89
CA LEU A 510 3.88 -42.53 13.26
C LEU A 510 4.39 -43.27 12.02
N SER A 511 5.33 -42.66 11.27
CA SER A 511 5.90 -43.25 10.05
C SER A 511 7.15 -44.08 10.34
N ALA A 512 7.42 -45.11 9.53
CA ALA A 512 8.61 -45.97 9.67
C ALA A 512 9.87 -45.39 8.99
N THR A 513 9.69 -44.42 8.09
CA THR A 513 10.77 -43.79 7.32
C THR A 513 10.68 -42.28 7.40
N ASP A 514 11.82 -41.60 7.29
CA ASP A 514 11.93 -40.16 7.07
C ASP A 514 13.22 -39.85 6.30
N LEU A 515 13.17 -38.87 5.41
CA LEU A 515 14.29 -38.47 4.57
C LEU A 515 15.45 -37.88 5.39
N GLY A 516 15.17 -37.13 6.46
CA GLY A 516 16.16 -36.45 7.28
C GLY A 516 16.97 -37.37 8.20
N TYR A 517 16.47 -38.59 8.43
CA TYR A 517 16.96 -39.50 9.46
C TYR A 517 17.30 -40.89 8.90
N ALA A 518 18.13 -41.63 9.63
CA ALA A 518 18.46 -43.01 9.31
C ALA A 518 17.41 -43.96 9.91
N SER A 519 16.67 -44.62 9.02
CA SER A 519 15.88 -45.81 9.35
C SER A 519 16.71 -47.08 9.15
N PRO A 520 16.37 -48.19 9.82
CA PRO A 520 16.99 -49.48 9.56
C PRO A 520 16.87 -49.87 8.08
N ALA A 521 17.97 -50.37 7.50
CA ALA A 521 17.96 -50.85 6.11
C ALA A 521 17.23 -52.20 5.98
N GLU A 522 17.18 -52.99 7.06
CA GLU A 522 16.46 -54.25 7.10
C GLU A 522 14.94 -54.00 7.08
N PRO A 523 14.18 -54.68 6.20
CA PRO A 523 12.73 -54.51 6.14
C PRO A 523 12.08 -55.13 7.37
N ALA A 524 11.22 -54.38 8.06
CA ALA A 524 10.55 -54.84 9.27
C ALA A 524 9.07 -54.46 9.26
N THR A 525 8.27 -55.22 10.01
CA THR A 525 6.86 -54.96 10.23
C THR A 525 6.65 -54.52 11.67
N TYR A 526 6.13 -53.31 11.84
CA TYR A 526 5.79 -52.75 13.14
C TYR A 526 4.28 -52.85 13.38
N THR A 527 3.91 -53.14 14.61
CA THR A 527 2.55 -53.03 15.10
C THR A 527 2.52 -51.91 16.13
N VAL A 528 1.60 -50.97 15.95
CA VAL A 528 1.48 -49.78 16.76
C VAL A 528 0.06 -49.68 17.29
N SER A 529 -0.11 -49.38 18.57
CA SER A 529 -1.41 -49.04 19.17
C SER A 529 -1.27 -47.92 20.19
N LEU A 530 -2.35 -47.17 20.43
CA LEU A 530 -2.36 -46.11 21.44
C LEU A 530 -2.71 -46.65 22.83
N ASP A 531 -2.04 -46.13 23.86
CA ASP A 531 -2.28 -46.37 25.28
C ASP A 531 -2.74 -45.08 26.00
N GLY A 532 -3.78 -44.45 25.45
CA GLY A 532 -4.37 -43.24 26.04
C GLY A 532 -4.56 -42.10 25.03
N PRO A 533 -4.98 -40.93 25.53
CA PRO A 533 -5.21 -39.75 24.71
C PRO A 533 -3.90 -39.07 24.30
N LEU A 534 -3.97 -38.26 23.24
CA LEU A 534 -2.95 -37.25 22.93
C LEU A 534 -3.11 -36.09 23.92
N THR A 535 -2.06 -35.78 24.68
CA THR A 535 -2.03 -34.61 25.56
C THR A 535 -1.39 -33.45 24.83
N VAL A 536 -2.08 -32.32 24.73
CA VAL A 536 -1.67 -31.16 23.95
C VAL A 536 -1.48 -29.95 24.89
N PRO A 537 -0.27 -29.37 24.96
CA PRO A 537 -0.01 -28.21 25.79
C PRO A 537 -0.55 -26.92 25.15
N THR A 538 -1.14 -26.05 25.98
CA THR A 538 -1.85 -24.84 25.53
C THR A 538 -1.28 -23.54 26.10
N ALA A 539 -0.41 -23.62 27.09
CA ALA A 539 0.23 -22.49 27.77
C ALA A 539 -0.71 -21.28 27.99
N PRO A 540 -1.81 -21.43 28.75
CA PRO A 540 -2.90 -20.44 28.79
C PRO A 540 -2.50 -19.07 29.35
N ALA A 541 -1.36 -18.99 30.04
CA ALA A 541 -0.79 -17.74 30.54
C ALA A 541 -0.07 -16.89 29.46
N VAL A 542 0.09 -17.43 28.24
CA VAL A 542 0.75 -16.77 27.12
C VAL A 542 -0.27 -16.03 26.27
N THR A 543 -0.36 -14.71 26.45
CA THR A 543 -1.37 -13.89 25.81
C THR A 543 -0.80 -13.17 24.58
N THR A 544 -1.46 -13.32 23.43
CA THR A 544 -1.16 -12.50 22.24
C THR A 544 -1.55 -11.06 22.53
N ALA A 545 -0.64 -10.10 22.31
CA ALA A 545 -0.96 -8.69 22.46
C ALA A 545 -2.21 -8.33 21.62
N ALA A 546 -3.21 -7.71 22.25
CA ALA A 546 -4.37 -7.20 21.52
C ALA A 546 -3.90 -6.15 20.53
N THR A 547 -4.45 -6.16 19.30
CA THR A 547 -4.27 -5.04 18.39
C THR A 547 -4.90 -3.82 19.04
N GLY A 548 -4.08 -2.95 19.62
CA GLY A 548 -4.51 -1.60 19.93
C GLY A 548 -4.99 -1.01 18.63
N LEU A 549 -6.31 -0.86 18.48
CA LEU A 549 -6.87 -0.18 17.33
C LEU A 549 -6.17 1.18 17.28
N PRO A 550 -5.48 1.52 16.18
CA PRO A 550 -4.70 2.75 16.13
C PRO A 550 -5.55 3.92 16.60
N TRP A 551 -4.99 4.87 17.34
CA TRP A 551 -5.77 5.95 17.95
C TRP A 551 -6.68 6.67 16.92
N TRP A 552 -6.29 6.69 15.64
CA TRP A 552 -7.06 7.26 14.53
C TRP A 552 -8.38 6.53 14.24
N THR A 553 -8.52 5.25 14.57
CA THR A 553 -9.80 4.51 14.46
C THR A 553 -10.90 5.12 15.32
N TRP A 554 -10.53 5.71 16.46
CA TRP A 554 -11.42 6.46 17.35
C TRP A 554 -11.33 7.97 17.08
N GLY A 555 -10.15 8.47 16.73
CA GLY A 555 -9.86 9.88 16.49
C GLY A 555 -10.52 10.42 15.21
N LEU A 556 -10.53 9.66 14.11
CA LEU A 556 -11.12 10.10 12.84
C LEU A 556 -12.65 10.21 12.89
N PRO A 557 -13.41 9.27 13.48
CA PRO A 557 -14.85 9.44 13.68
C PRO A 557 -15.17 10.63 14.60
N ALA A 558 -14.42 10.83 15.69
CA ALA A 558 -14.61 11.96 16.59
C ALA A 558 -14.29 13.31 15.90
N ALA A 559 -13.20 13.38 15.14
CA ALA A 559 -12.85 14.54 14.33
C ALA A 559 -13.90 14.79 13.23
N GLY A 560 -14.39 13.73 12.57
CA GLY A 560 -15.47 13.80 11.60
C GLY A 560 -16.77 14.34 12.20
N LEU A 561 -17.14 13.90 13.41
CA LEU A 561 -18.28 14.42 14.17
C LEU A 561 -18.11 15.90 14.54
N LEU A 562 -16.92 16.31 14.97
CA LEU A 562 -16.62 17.71 15.27
C LEU A 562 -16.67 18.60 14.02
N VAL A 563 -16.13 18.13 12.90
CA VAL A 563 -16.21 18.80 11.60
C VAL A 563 -17.66 18.88 11.13
N ALA A 564 -18.44 17.80 11.24
CA ALA A 564 -19.86 17.79 10.91
C ALA A 564 -20.67 18.75 11.79
N ALA A 565 -20.39 18.80 13.10
CA ALA A 565 -21.01 19.76 14.02
C ALA A 565 -20.64 21.21 13.69
N ALA A 566 -19.37 21.48 13.38
CA ALA A 566 -18.89 22.79 12.96
C ALA A 566 -19.52 23.21 11.62
N LEU A 567 -19.67 22.27 10.66
CA LEU A 567 -20.35 22.49 9.38
C LEU A 567 -21.85 22.77 9.60
N LEU A 568 -22.55 22.01 10.44
CA LEU A 568 -23.97 22.21 10.75
C LEU A 568 -24.24 23.56 11.47
N LEU A 569 -23.32 23.99 12.34
CA LEU A 569 -23.41 25.26 13.07
C LEU A 569 -23.05 26.48 12.18
N THR A 570 -22.21 26.31 11.17
CA THR A 570 -21.79 27.38 10.25
C THR A 570 -22.66 27.50 9.00
N THR A 571 -23.25 26.40 8.50
CA THR A 571 -24.13 26.38 7.32
C THR A 571 -25.53 26.95 7.59
N ARG A 572 -26.07 26.79 8.81
CA ARG A 572 -27.38 27.38 9.17
C ARG A 572 -27.44 28.92 9.16
N ARG A 573 -26.30 29.61 9.06
CA ARG A 573 -26.25 31.09 9.07
C ARG A 573 -25.85 31.75 7.74
N ARG A 574 -25.64 30.99 6.65
CA ARG A 574 -25.26 31.56 5.34
C ARG A 574 -25.90 30.81 4.17
N SER A 575 -27.17 31.11 3.89
CA SER A 575 -27.78 31.12 2.54
C SER A 575 -29.30 31.32 2.66
N ALA A 576 -29.73 32.50 3.06
CA ALA A 576 -31.05 32.95 2.62
C ALA A 576 -30.89 33.34 1.14
N ALA A 577 -31.54 32.60 0.24
CA ALA A 577 -31.56 32.95 -1.18
C ALA A 577 -32.21 34.34 -1.34
N PRO A 578 -31.71 35.20 -2.26
CA PRO A 578 -32.45 36.41 -2.64
C PRO A 578 -33.86 36.02 -3.06
N ALA A 579 -34.87 36.79 -2.63
CA ALA A 579 -36.24 36.53 -3.03
C ALA A 579 -36.39 36.58 -4.57
N PRO A 580 -37.30 35.79 -5.16
CA PRO A 580 -37.65 35.92 -6.57
C PRO A 580 -38.10 37.35 -6.86
N ASP A 581 -37.62 37.92 -7.96
CA ASP A 581 -38.04 39.23 -8.42
C ASP A 581 -39.38 39.09 -9.19
N PRO A 582 -40.50 39.61 -8.68
CA PRO A 582 -41.81 39.45 -9.30
C PRO A 582 -41.90 40.14 -10.67
N ASP A 583 -41.15 41.23 -10.90
CA ASP A 583 -41.21 41.99 -12.15
C ASP A 583 -40.55 41.22 -13.32
N LEU A 584 -39.66 40.28 -12.99
CA LEU A 584 -38.96 39.42 -13.94
C LEU A 584 -39.59 38.01 -14.07
N ALA A 585 -40.73 37.74 -13.44
CA ALA A 585 -41.35 36.42 -13.44
C ALA A 585 -41.73 35.92 -14.85
N ARG A 586 -42.00 36.85 -15.79
CA ARG A 586 -42.34 36.55 -17.19
C ARG A 586 -41.14 36.65 -18.15
N VAL A 587 -39.97 37.04 -17.66
CA VAL A 587 -38.74 37.18 -18.47
C VAL A 587 -37.97 35.86 -18.43
N PRO A 588 -37.81 35.14 -19.56
CA PRO A 588 -37.06 33.89 -19.61
C PRO A 588 -35.64 33.99 -19.08
N LEU A 589 -34.90 35.04 -19.45
CA LEU A 589 -33.51 35.22 -19.02
C LEU A 589 -33.16 36.70 -18.88
N ARG A 590 -32.56 37.05 -17.75
CA ARG A 590 -31.90 38.34 -17.52
C ARG A 590 -30.49 38.10 -16.97
N ILE A 591 -29.49 38.64 -17.65
CA ILE A 591 -28.09 38.62 -17.22
C ILE A 591 -27.65 40.05 -16.91
N THR A 592 -27.01 40.25 -15.75
CA THR A 592 -26.51 41.56 -15.31
C THR A 592 -25.08 41.47 -14.77
N GLY A 593 -24.14 42.16 -15.42
CA GLY A 593 -22.76 42.35 -14.95
C GLY A 593 -21.93 41.07 -14.81
N LEU A 594 -22.25 40.04 -15.58
CA LEU A 594 -21.71 38.68 -15.40
C LEU A 594 -20.22 38.62 -15.73
N SER A 595 -19.41 38.09 -14.80
CA SER A 595 -17.95 38.01 -14.96
C SER A 595 -17.39 36.67 -14.45
N LYS A 596 -16.40 36.11 -15.18
CA LYS A 596 -15.70 34.88 -14.83
C LYS A 596 -14.22 34.87 -15.22
N LYS A 597 -13.37 34.42 -14.31
CA LYS A 597 -11.93 34.17 -14.42
C LYS A 597 -11.61 32.75 -13.95
N TYR A 598 -10.87 31.98 -14.75
CA TYR A 598 -10.42 30.63 -14.36
C TYR A 598 -9.07 30.70 -13.62
N ALA A 599 -8.84 29.74 -12.73
CA ALA A 599 -7.59 29.64 -11.96
C ALA A 599 -6.38 29.45 -12.91
N GLY A 600 -5.29 30.18 -12.67
CA GLY A 600 -4.08 30.15 -13.50
C GLY A 600 -4.02 31.22 -14.62
N ALA A 601 -5.12 31.89 -14.95
CA ALA A 601 -5.10 33.04 -15.86
C ALA A 601 -4.74 34.31 -15.07
N THR A 602 -3.56 34.88 -15.30
CA THR A 602 -3.10 36.06 -14.55
C THR A 602 -3.90 37.32 -14.87
N ASP A 603 -4.40 37.49 -16.10
CA ASP A 603 -5.17 38.71 -16.48
C ASP A 603 -6.30 38.54 -17.53
N ARG A 604 -6.64 37.30 -17.91
CA ARG A 604 -7.64 37.04 -18.96
C ARG A 604 -8.99 36.60 -18.36
N TYR A 605 -10.02 37.42 -18.55
CA TYR A 605 -11.40 37.06 -18.24
C TYR A 605 -11.98 36.16 -19.34
N ALA A 606 -12.68 35.10 -18.96
CA ALA A 606 -13.45 34.28 -19.90
C ALA A 606 -14.78 34.95 -20.27
N VAL A 607 -15.38 35.66 -19.30
CA VAL A 607 -16.52 36.56 -19.48
C VAL A 607 -16.30 37.77 -18.59
N ARG A 608 -16.59 38.99 -19.06
CA ARG A 608 -16.39 40.23 -18.31
C ARG A 608 -17.55 41.18 -18.56
N ASP A 609 -18.26 41.52 -17.49
CA ASP A 609 -19.36 42.50 -17.46
C ASP A 609 -20.42 42.27 -18.54
N LEU A 610 -20.82 41.01 -18.74
CA LEU A 610 -21.83 40.65 -19.73
C LEU A 610 -23.23 40.93 -19.19
N GLY A 611 -24.09 41.59 -19.98
CA GLY A 611 -25.49 41.83 -19.62
C GLY A 611 -26.42 41.93 -20.82
N PHE A 612 -27.51 41.17 -20.81
CA PHE A 612 -28.57 41.21 -21.82
C PHE A 612 -29.84 40.53 -21.27
N GLN A 613 -30.95 40.67 -21.99
CA GLN A 613 -32.25 40.09 -21.66
C GLN A 613 -32.84 39.35 -22.86
N VAL A 614 -33.55 38.26 -22.58
CA VAL A 614 -34.24 37.45 -23.59
C VAL A 614 -35.72 37.44 -23.26
N GLU A 615 -36.54 37.78 -24.25
CA GLU A 615 -37.99 37.81 -24.16
C GLU A 615 -38.61 36.47 -24.55
N LYS A 616 -39.84 36.24 -24.09
CA LYS A 616 -40.57 35.00 -24.36
C LYS A 616 -40.81 34.81 -25.86
N GLY A 617 -40.54 33.60 -26.35
CA GLY A 617 -40.76 33.21 -27.75
C GLY A 617 -39.64 33.64 -28.71
N GLN A 618 -38.56 34.22 -28.19
CA GLN A 618 -37.38 34.53 -28.99
C GLN A 618 -36.55 33.26 -29.27
N VAL A 619 -36.07 33.16 -30.51
CA VAL A 619 -34.89 32.34 -30.84
C VAL A 619 -33.68 33.27 -30.85
N LEU A 620 -32.81 33.13 -29.84
CA LEU A 620 -31.66 33.99 -29.63
C LEU A 620 -30.37 33.26 -30.06
N GLY A 621 -29.62 33.86 -31.00
CA GLY A 621 -28.30 33.39 -31.41
C GLY A 621 -27.19 34.06 -30.62
N LEU A 622 -26.41 33.31 -29.84
CA LEU A 622 -25.17 33.76 -29.23
C LEU A 622 -24.03 33.56 -30.23
N LEU A 623 -23.58 34.64 -30.86
CA LEU A 623 -22.65 34.65 -31.98
C LEU A 623 -21.29 35.21 -31.57
N GLY A 624 -20.21 34.61 -32.05
CA GLY A 624 -18.85 35.10 -31.80
C GLY A 624 -17.79 34.06 -32.17
N PRO A 625 -16.51 34.45 -32.31
CA PRO A 625 -15.43 33.52 -32.61
C PRO A 625 -15.20 32.50 -31.49
N ASN A 626 -14.44 31.44 -31.79
CA ASN A 626 -14.03 30.48 -30.78
C ASN A 626 -13.22 31.18 -29.68
N GLY A 627 -13.60 30.95 -28.42
CA GLY A 627 -12.99 31.63 -27.27
C GLY A 627 -13.61 32.99 -26.91
N ALA A 628 -14.73 33.40 -27.54
CA ALA A 628 -15.46 34.62 -27.19
C ALA A 628 -16.20 34.57 -25.82
N GLY A 629 -16.24 33.41 -25.15
CA GLY A 629 -16.89 33.25 -23.84
C GLY A 629 -18.30 32.64 -23.88
N LYS A 630 -18.78 32.18 -25.06
CA LYS A 630 -20.12 31.60 -25.28
C LYS A 630 -20.43 30.42 -24.35
N THR A 631 -19.69 29.31 -24.47
CA THR A 631 -19.85 28.11 -23.64
C THR A 631 -19.68 28.42 -22.15
N THR A 632 -18.77 29.33 -21.77
CA THR A 632 -18.60 29.74 -20.36
C THR A 632 -19.84 30.47 -19.84
N THR A 633 -20.48 31.29 -20.66
CA THR A 633 -21.76 31.95 -20.33
C THR A 633 -22.89 30.94 -20.17
N LEU A 634 -23.02 29.99 -21.11
CA LEU A 634 -24.06 28.95 -21.04
C LEU A 634 -23.88 28.04 -19.80
N ARG A 635 -22.65 27.64 -19.47
CA ARG A 635 -22.33 26.89 -18.24
C ARG A 635 -22.73 27.63 -16.96
N MET A 636 -22.54 28.95 -16.92
CA MET A 636 -22.97 29.77 -15.77
C MET A 636 -24.49 29.85 -15.68
N LEU A 637 -25.19 29.95 -16.81
CA LEU A 637 -26.66 29.99 -16.86
C LEU A 637 -27.29 28.70 -16.34
N MET A 638 -26.68 27.54 -16.61
CA MET A 638 -27.14 26.26 -16.08
C MET A 638 -26.72 26.02 -14.61
N GLY A 639 -25.95 26.92 -14.01
CA GLY A 639 -25.39 26.73 -12.67
C GLY A 639 -24.29 25.67 -12.58
N LEU A 640 -23.70 25.24 -13.71
CA LEU A 640 -22.55 24.32 -13.74
C LEU A 640 -21.26 25.02 -13.28
N ILE A 641 -21.17 26.33 -13.47
CA ILE A 641 -20.04 27.16 -13.02
C ILE A 641 -20.60 28.38 -12.29
N THR A 642 -20.06 28.70 -11.12
CA THR A 642 -20.42 29.91 -10.38
C THR A 642 -19.72 31.14 -10.97
N PRO A 643 -20.43 32.24 -11.26
CA PRO A 643 -19.80 33.50 -11.66
C PRO A 643 -18.99 34.11 -10.51
N ASP A 644 -17.95 34.87 -10.85
CA ASP A 644 -17.15 35.58 -9.83
C ASP A 644 -17.79 36.93 -9.45
N ALA A 645 -18.56 37.52 -10.38
CA ALA A 645 -19.39 38.70 -10.16
C ALA A 645 -20.59 38.71 -11.12
N GLY A 646 -21.61 39.52 -10.81
CA GLY A 646 -22.87 39.62 -11.56
C GLY A 646 -23.91 38.59 -11.13
N GLU A 647 -25.07 38.63 -11.79
CA GLU A 647 -26.22 37.76 -11.51
C GLU A 647 -26.88 37.30 -12.80
N ILE A 648 -27.41 36.07 -12.78
CA ILE A 648 -28.30 35.52 -13.81
C ILE A 648 -29.64 35.22 -13.15
N ARG A 649 -30.72 35.73 -13.73
CA ARG A 649 -32.10 35.43 -13.31
C ARG A 649 -32.86 34.77 -14.44
N VAL A 650 -33.56 33.68 -14.12
CA VAL A 650 -34.46 32.95 -15.01
C VAL A 650 -35.84 32.99 -14.38
N PHE A 651 -36.84 33.54 -15.08
CA PHE A 651 -38.19 33.76 -14.54
C PHE A 651 -38.19 34.42 -13.15
N GLY A 652 -37.35 35.45 -12.96
CA GLY A 652 -37.18 36.18 -11.69
C GLY A 652 -36.35 35.49 -10.61
N HIS A 653 -35.99 34.22 -10.79
CA HIS A 653 -35.22 33.45 -9.82
C HIS A 653 -33.73 33.52 -10.11
N ALA A 654 -32.92 33.82 -9.09
CA ALA A 654 -31.47 33.80 -9.19
C ALA A 654 -30.94 32.38 -9.47
N ILE A 655 -30.12 32.23 -10.50
CA ILE A 655 -29.47 30.98 -10.86
C ILE A 655 -28.30 30.69 -9.90
N ARG A 656 -28.30 29.47 -9.40
CA ARG A 656 -27.23 28.87 -8.60
C ARG A 656 -27.25 27.36 -8.79
N PRO A 657 -26.17 26.64 -8.46
CA PRO A 657 -26.18 25.18 -8.46
C PRO A 657 -27.39 24.64 -7.69
N GLY A 658 -28.21 23.82 -8.35
CA GLY A 658 -29.42 23.21 -7.78
C GLY A 658 -30.62 24.16 -7.56
N ALA A 659 -30.68 25.31 -8.25
CA ALA A 659 -31.85 26.20 -8.17
C ALA A 659 -33.12 25.49 -8.72
N PRO A 660 -34.26 25.49 -7.99
CA PRO A 660 -35.49 24.81 -8.45
C PRO A 660 -35.98 25.27 -9.83
N VAL A 661 -35.71 26.52 -10.20
CA VAL A 661 -36.09 27.09 -11.52
C VAL A 661 -35.40 26.38 -12.70
N LEU A 662 -34.26 25.70 -12.47
CA LEU A 662 -33.57 24.92 -13.51
C LEU A 662 -34.43 23.76 -14.03
N SER A 663 -35.45 23.31 -13.29
CA SER A 663 -36.45 22.35 -13.80
C SER A 663 -37.25 22.87 -15.00
N ARG A 664 -37.30 24.19 -15.19
CA ARG A 664 -37.93 24.89 -16.33
C ARG A 664 -36.95 25.21 -17.46
N VAL A 665 -35.71 24.73 -17.37
CA VAL A 665 -34.64 24.95 -18.34
C VAL A 665 -34.18 23.61 -18.92
N GLY A 666 -34.24 23.48 -20.23
CA GLY A 666 -33.68 22.36 -20.98
C GLY A 666 -32.32 22.75 -21.53
N SER A 667 -31.35 21.85 -21.50
CA SER A 667 -30.01 22.19 -21.99
C SER A 667 -29.29 21.05 -22.70
N PHE A 668 -28.57 21.41 -23.75
CA PHE A 668 -27.57 20.58 -24.42
C PHE A 668 -26.25 21.34 -24.52
N VAL A 669 -25.30 20.99 -23.65
CA VAL A 669 -23.96 21.62 -23.56
C VAL A 669 -22.93 20.52 -23.35
N GLU A 670 -21.80 20.56 -24.07
CA GLU A 670 -20.69 19.57 -24.02
C GLU A 670 -20.96 18.17 -24.60
N GLY A 671 -21.86 18.04 -25.56
CA GLY A 671 -22.12 16.76 -26.23
C GLY A 671 -22.90 15.77 -25.35
N ALA A 672 -23.54 14.79 -25.97
CA ALA A 672 -24.44 13.90 -25.24
C ALA A 672 -23.74 12.62 -24.80
N GLY A 673 -23.63 12.42 -23.48
CA GLY A 673 -23.08 11.22 -22.85
C GLY A 673 -24.05 10.04 -22.87
N PHE A 674 -24.50 9.62 -24.06
CA PHE A 674 -25.41 8.48 -24.20
C PHE A 674 -24.70 7.14 -23.99
N LEU A 675 -25.40 6.18 -23.40
CA LEU A 675 -24.97 4.79 -23.31
C LEU A 675 -25.14 4.13 -24.68
N PRO A 676 -24.04 3.76 -25.38
CA PRO A 676 -24.08 3.40 -26.80
C PRO A 676 -24.78 2.06 -27.06
N HIS A 677 -24.86 1.18 -26.06
CA HIS A 677 -25.49 -0.13 -26.17
C HIS A 677 -27.00 -0.10 -25.92
N LEU A 678 -27.53 0.97 -25.32
CA LEU A 678 -28.96 1.15 -25.08
C LEU A 678 -29.65 1.78 -26.29
N SER A 679 -30.97 1.55 -26.41
CA SER A 679 -31.79 2.22 -27.41
C SER A 679 -31.91 3.72 -27.11
N GLY A 680 -32.29 4.51 -28.12
CA GLY A 680 -32.54 5.94 -27.92
C GLY A 680 -33.60 6.19 -26.84
N ARG A 681 -34.70 5.43 -26.87
CA ARG A 681 -35.77 5.52 -25.86
C ARG A 681 -35.27 5.17 -24.44
N ALA A 682 -34.52 4.08 -24.29
CA ALA A 682 -33.99 3.67 -22.99
C ALA A 682 -33.02 4.68 -22.38
N ASN A 683 -32.22 5.37 -23.21
CA ASN A 683 -31.36 6.46 -22.74
C ASN A 683 -32.17 7.64 -22.16
N LEU A 684 -33.27 8.03 -22.82
CA LEU A 684 -34.13 9.12 -22.35
C LEU A 684 -34.88 8.76 -21.06
N GLU A 685 -35.40 7.54 -20.98
CA GLU A 685 -36.09 7.03 -19.78
C GLU A 685 -35.14 7.00 -18.57
N LEU A 686 -33.92 6.49 -18.76
CA LEU A 686 -32.90 6.45 -17.72
C LEU A 686 -32.50 7.86 -17.26
N TYR A 687 -32.32 8.79 -18.22
CA TYR A 687 -32.02 10.18 -17.91
C TYR A 687 -33.13 10.82 -17.08
N TRP A 688 -34.40 10.64 -17.45
CA TRP A 688 -35.53 11.20 -16.70
C TRP A 688 -35.62 10.62 -15.29
N GLN A 689 -35.49 9.30 -15.13
CA GLN A 689 -35.49 8.65 -13.82
C GLN A 689 -34.39 9.20 -12.90
N ALA A 690 -33.20 9.50 -13.44
CA ALA A 690 -32.10 10.07 -12.67
C ALA A 690 -32.40 11.48 -12.14
N THR A 691 -33.35 12.22 -12.74
CA THR A 691 -33.78 13.53 -12.21
C THR A 691 -34.63 13.43 -10.94
N GLY A 692 -35.20 12.25 -10.65
CA GLY A 692 -36.13 12.04 -9.53
C GLY A 692 -37.51 12.70 -9.71
N ARG A 693 -37.82 13.21 -10.90
CA ARG A 693 -39.12 13.83 -11.23
C ARG A 693 -40.18 12.77 -11.58
N PRO A 694 -41.48 13.06 -11.35
CA PRO A 694 -42.56 12.16 -11.74
C PRO A 694 -42.53 11.82 -13.23
N ALA A 695 -42.94 10.60 -13.59
CA ALA A 695 -42.87 10.12 -14.98
C ALA A 695 -43.87 10.82 -15.90
N GLU A 696 -45.01 11.23 -15.36
CA GLU A 696 -46.06 11.99 -16.04
C GLU A 696 -45.58 13.36 -16.55
N ASP A 697 -44.61 13.97 -15.87
CA ASP A 697 -44.05 15.27 -16.22
C ASP A 697 -42.99 15.18 -17.34
N ALA A 698 -42.66 13.98 -17.83
CA ALA A 698 -41.58 13.79 -18.81
C ALA A 698 -41.94 14.33 -20.20
N HIS A 699 -43.22 14.34 -20.56
CA HIS A 699 -43.70 14.68 -21.91
C HIS A 699 -42.90 13.99 -23.03
N MET A 700 -42.53 12.73 -22.80
CA MET A 700 -41.60 11.96 -23.63
C MET A 700 -42.05 11.89 -25.09
N ASP A 701 -43.33 11.58 -25.34
CA ASP A 701 -43.84 11.39 -26.70
C ASP A 701 -43.87 12.71 -27.50
N GLU A 702 -44.21 13.84 -26.87
CA GLU A 702 -44.17 15.17 -27.51
C GLU A 702 -42.72 15.59 -27.84
N ALA A 703 -41.78 15.35 -26.93
CA ALA A 703 -40.36 15.63 -27.17
C ALA A 703 -39.79 14.77 -28.33
N LEU A 704 -40.21 13.51 -28.43
CA LEU A 704 -39.81 12.59 -29.49
C LEU A 704 -40.43 12.93 -30.85
N GLU A 705 -41.69 13.37 -30.87
CA GLU A 705 -42.37 13.86 -32.07
C GLU A 705 -41.66 15.10 -32.63
N ILE A 706 -41.34 16.08 -31.77
CA ILE A 706 -40.64 17.30 -32.16
C ILE A 706 -39.25 17.00 -32.72
N ALA A 707 -38.51 16.08 -32.10
CA ALA A 707 -37.17 15.68 -32.52
C ALA A 707 -37.12 14.84 -33.82
N GLY A 708 -38.23 14.22 -34.22
CA GLY A 708 -38.37 13.56 -35.52
C GLY A 708 -37.42 12.37 -35.74
N LEU A 709 -37.31 11.46 -34.76
CA LEU A 709 -36.43 10.27 -34.82
C LEU A 709 -37.14 8.98 -35.29
N GLY A 710 -38.48 8.92 -35.23
CA GLY A 710 -39.29 7.79 -35.70
C GLY A 710 -38.83 6.43 -35.16
N ASP A 711 -38.83 5.42 -36.03
CA ASP A 711 -38.46 4.02 -35.69
C ASP A 711 -37.00 3.86 -35.23
N ALA A 712 -36.15 4.87 -35.42
CA ALA A 712 -34.76 4.80 -34.95
C ALA A 712 -34.67 4.67 -33.42
N LEU A 713 -35.67 5.12 -32.68
CA LEU A 713 -35.69 5.13 -31.21
C LEU A 713 -35.59 3.74 -30.57
N ALA A 714 -36.00 2.69 -31.28
CA ALA A 714 -35.88 1.30 -30.84
C ALA A 714 -34.47 0.72 -31.07
N ARG A 715 -33.64 1.36 -31.90
CA ARG A 715 -32.28 0.90 -32.22
C ARG A 715 -31.26 1.44 -31.21
N ALA A 716 -30.20 0.66 -30.99
CA ALA A 716 -29.08 1.05 -30.12
C ALA A 716 -28.36 2.30 -30.63
N VAL A 717 -28.01 3.23 -29.72
CA VAL A 717 -27.42 4.53 -30.04
C VAL A 717 -26.07 4.39 -30.77
N ARG A 718 -25.32 3.30 -30.58
CA ARG A 718 -24.09 3.03 -31.37
C ARG A 718 -24.31 2.99 -32.89
N THR A 719 -25.53 2.75 -33.34
CA THR A 719 -25.90 2.69 -34.76
C THR A 719 -26.34 4.04 -35.33
N TYR A 720 -26.35 5.09 -34.51
CA TYR A 720 -26.84 6.41 -34.90
C TYR A 720 -25.74 7.20 -35.61
N SER A 721 -26.12 7.92 -36.68
CA SER A 721 -25.27 8.96 -37.26
C SER A 721 -25.06 10.11 -36.27
N GLN A 722 -24.14 11.02 -36.57
CA GLN A 722 -23.93 12.22 -35.76
C GLN A 722 -25.21 13.06 -35.65
N GLY A 723 -25.90 13.32 -36.76
CA GLY A 723 -27.19 14.03 -36.77
C GLY A 723 -28.29 13.35 -35.97
N MET A 724 -28.35 12.01 -35.97
CA MET A 724 -29.30 11.27 -35.15
C MET A 724 -28.97 11.38 -33.65
N ARG A 725 -27.69 11.34 -33.27
CA ARG A 725 -27.26 11.55 -31.87
C ARG A 725 -27.57 12.96 -31.40
N GLN A 726 -27.41 13.96 -32.26
CA GLN A 726 -27.70 15.35 -31.92
C GLN A 726 -29.20 15.60 -31.77
N ARG A 727 -30.04 15.00 -32.62
CA ARG A 727 -31.50 15.00 -32.44
C ARG A 727 -31.94 14.30 -31.16
N LEU A 728 -31.31 13.18 -30.80
CA LEU A 728 -31.58 12.51 -29.52
C LEU A 728 -31.19 13.39 -28.32
N ALA A 729 -30.07 14.11 -28.42
CA ALA A 729 -29.63 15.05 -27.39
C ALA A 729 -30.62 16.20 -27.18
N ILE A 730 -31.21 16.69 -28.27
CA ILE A 730 -32.24 17.72 -28.21
C ILE A 730 -33.54 17.17 -27.67
N ALA A 731 -33.93 15.95 -28.04
CA ALA A 731 -35.07 15.27 -27.42
C ALA A 731 -34.88 15.16 -25.90
N GLN A 732 -33.67 14.80 -25.44
CA GLN A 732 -33.33 14.76 -24.02
C GLN A 732 -33.45 16.14 -23.36
N ALA A 733 -32.98 17.21 -24.02
CA ALA A 733 -33.09 18.57 -23.52
C ALA A 733 -34.53 19.10 -23.51
N MET A 734 -35.42 18.53 -24.33
CA MET A 734 -36.86 18.88 -24.40
C MET A 734 -37.72 18.10 -23.40
N LEU A 735 -37.18 17.11 -22.68
CA LEU A 735 -37.94 16.37 -21.67
C LEU A 735 -38.48 17.32 -20.60
N GLY A 736 -39.76 17.17 -20.28
CA GLY A 736 -40.51 18.09 -19.41
C GLY A 736 -40.89 19.43 -20.06
N LEU A 737 -40.70 19.56 -21.38
CA LEU A 737 -41.07 20.72 -22.21
C LEU A 737 -40.73 22.07 -21.58
N PRO A 738 -39.44 22.29 -21.25
CA PRO A 738 -39.01 23.47 -20.55
C PRO A 738 -39.32 24.77 -21.32
N ASP A 739 -39.68 25.82 -20.56
CA ASP A 739 -40.00 27.14 -21.10
C ASP A 739 -38.81 27.84 -21.78
N LEU A 740 -37.58 27.44 -21.41
CA LEU A 740 -36.32 27.92 -21.95
C LEU A 740 -35.43 26.73 -22.36
N LEU A 741 -35.06 26.65 -23.62
CA LEU A 741 -34.15 25.64 -24.18
C LEU A 741 -32.81 26.27 -24.55
N ILE A 742 -31.70 25.65 -24.17
CA ILE A 742 -30.35 26.17 -24.38
C ILE A 742 -29.48 25.13 -25.09
N LEU A 743 -28.95 25.48 -26.26
CA LEU A 743 -28.24 24.57 -27.14
C LEU A 743 -26.86 25.16 -27.49
N ASP A 744 -25.78 24.47 -27.12
CA ASP A 744 -24.40 24.86 -27.46
C ASP A 744 -23.96 24.18 -28.76
N GLU A 745 -23.77 24.95 -29.83
CA GLU A 745 -23.33 24.50 -31.17
C GLU A 745 -24.11 23.25 -31.69
N PRO A 746 -25.47 23.30 -31.77
CA PRO A 746 -26.32 22.15 -32.07
C PRO A 746 -26.25 21.64 -33.53
N THR A 747 -25.50 22.31 -34.38
CA THR A 747 -25.33 22.00 -35.81
C THR A 747 -23.91 21.62 -36.19
N ASN A 748 -22.98 21.64 -35.22
CA ASN A 748 -21.59 21.38 -35.48
C ASN A 748 -21.35 19.95 -36.02
N GLY A 749 -20.67 19.86 -37.17
CA GLY A 749 -20.36 18.60 -37.85
C GLY A 749 -21.56 17.89 -38.50
N LEU A 750 -22.65 18.63 -38.78
CA LEU A 750 -23.80 18.13 -39.56
C LEU A 750 -23.70 18.52 -41.03
N ASP A 751 -24.19 17.66 -41.91
CA ASP A 751 -24.31 17.96 -43.35
C ASP A 751 -25.45 18.99 -43.60
N PRO A 752 -25.44 19.76 -44.71
CA PRO A 752 -26.44 20.81 -44.96
C PRO A 752 -27.92 20.38 -44.84
N PRO A 753 -28.35 19.17 -45.29
CA PRO A 753 -29.72 18.71 -45.06
C PRO A 753 -30.04 18.50 -43.57
N GLN A 754 -29.09 17.99 -42.79
CA GLN A 754 -29.24 17.74 -41.35
C GLN A 754 -29.29 19.05 -40.56
N ILE A 755 -28.52 20.07 -40.97
CA ILE A 755 -28.59 21.44 -40.41
C ILE A 755 -29.99 22.03 -40.64
N ARG A 756 -30.53 21.90 -41.85
CA ARG A 756 -31.88 22.38 -42.17
C ARG A 756 -32.95 21.70 -41.31
N GLU A 757 -32.89 20.38 -41.18
CA GLU A 757 -33.81 19.63 -40.32
C GLU A 757 -33.69 20.06 -38.85
N MET A 758 -32.47 20.27 -38.36
CA MET A 758 -32.21 20.72 -36.99
C MET A 758 -32.81 22.09 -36.71
N ARG A 759 -32.63 23.02 -37.67
CA ARG A 759 -33.24 24.34 -37.62
C ARG A 759 -34.76 24.25 -37.53
N ASP A 760 -35.38 23.40 -38.33
CA ASP A 760 -36.84 23.26 -38.33
C ASP A 760 -37.35 22.73 -36.97
N VAL A 761 -36.59 21.85 -36.29
CA VAL A 761 -36.90 21.40 -34.91
C VAL A 761 -36.88 22.57 -33.93
N MET A 762 -35.85 23.43 -33.97
CA MET A 762 -35.73 24.59 -33.08
C MET A 762 -36.84 25.62 -33.32
N ILE A 763 -37.15 25.91 -34.59
CA ILE A 763 -38.22 26.84 -34.98
C ILE A 763 -39.59 26.31 -34.53
N ARG A 764 -39.89 25.01 -34.73
CA ARG A 764 -41.14 24.40 -34.27
C ARG A 764 -41.29 24.48 -32.74
N TYR A 765 -40.21 24.25 -32.00
CA TYR A 765 -40.22 24.37 -30.55
C TYR A 765 -40.51 25.81 -30.09
N ALA A 766 -39.90 26.80 -30.76
CA ALA A 766 -40.13 28.21 -30.47
C ALA A 766 -41.53 28.70 -30.87
N ALA A 767 -42.08 28.20 -31.98
CA ALA A 767 -43.42 28.52 -32.46
C ALA A 767 -44.53 28.14 -31.46
N ALA A 768 -44.27 27.17 -30.57
CA ALA A 768 -45.14 26.84 -29.44
C ALA A 768 -45.08 27.85 -28.27
N GLY A 769 -44.43 29.02 -28.46
CA GLY A 769 -44.32 30.09 -27.47
C GLY A 769 -43.21 29.90 -26.43
N ARG A 770 -42.29 28.97 -26.68
CA ARG A 770 -41.12 28.65 -25.83
C ARG A 770 -39.88 29.41 -26.32
N THR A 771 -38.91 29.62 -25.46
CA THR A 771 -37.72 30.44 -25.78
C THR A 771 -36.53 29.53 -26.05
N VAL A 772 -35.75 29.80 -27.09
CA VAL A 772 -34.59 28.98 -27.48
C VAL A 772 -33.34 29.86 -27.57
N ILE A 773 -32.27 29.45 -26.90
CA ILE A 773 -30.95 30.09 -26.99
C ILE A 773 -30.01 29.11 -27.67
N VAL A 774 -29.41 29.51 -28.78
CA VAL A 774 -28.46 28.71 -29.55
C VAL A 774 -27.12 29.45 -29.57
N SER A 775 -26.02 28.77 -29.28
CA SER A 775 -24.70 29.28 -29.67
C SER A 775 -24.33 28.72 -31.05
N SER A 776 -23.78 29.57 -31.91
CA SER A 776 -23.20 29.13 -33.18
C SER A 776 -22.06 30.07 -33.56
N HIS A 777 -21.08 29.54 -34.28
CA HIS A 777 -20.03 30.32 -34.96
C HIS A 777 -20.31 30.46 -36.47
N LEU A 778 -21.36 29.81 -36.98
CA LEU A 778 -21.77 29.86 -38.38
C LEU A 778 -22.83 30.93 -38.61
N LEU A 779 -22.43 32.03 -39.23
CA LEU A 779 -23.27 33.21 -39.46
C LEU A 779 -24.53 32.88 -40.30
N SER A 780 -24.39 32.02 -41.30
CA SER A 780 -25.47 31.60 -42.20
C SER A 780 -26.56 30.78 -41.51
N GLU A 781 -26.22 30.02 -40.47
CA GLU A 781 -27.18 29.27 -39.67
C GLU A 781 -28.00 30.22 -38.79
N VAL A 782 -27.30 31.16 -38.17
CA VAL A 782 -27.85 32.13 -37.23
C VAL A 782 -28.82 33.09 -37.93
N GLU A 783 -28.47 33.58 -39.12
CA GLU A 783 -29.35 34.45 -39.93
C GLU A 783 -30.67 33.77 -40.32
N GLN A 784 -30.64 32.45 -40.56
CA GLN A 784 -31.82 31.70 -41.02
C GLN A 784 -32.68 31.12 -39.89
N SER A 785 -32.14 31.03 -38.67
CA SER A 785 -32.79 30.33 -37.54
C SER A 785 -33.16 31.23 -36.39
N CYS A 786 -32.44 32.34 -36.19
CA CYS A 786 -32.59 33.21 -35.04
C CYS A 786 -33.45 34.43 -35.35
N THR A 787 -34.18 34.91 -34.36
CA THR A 787 -34.93 36.18 -34.41
C THR A 787 -34.10 37.34 -33.90
N HIS A 788 -33.21 37.08 -32.94
CA HIS A 788 -32.39 38.06 -32.23
C HIS A 788 -30.98 37.50 -32.04
N LEU A 789 -29.98 38.37 -32.01
CA LEU A 789 -28.58 38.00 -31.83
C LEU A 789 -27.95 38.70 -30.64
N VAL A 790 -26.98 38.04 -30.04
CA VAL A 790 -26.03 38.58 -29.07
C VAL A 790 -24.64 38.29 -29.60
N VAL A 791 -23.94 39.32 -30.07
CA VAL A 791 -22.58 39.23 -30.59
C VAL A 791 -21.60 39.41 -29.43
N MET A 792 -20.73 38.42 -29.21
CA MET A 792 -19.70 38.41 -28.19
C MET A 792 -18.29 38.39 -28.80
N ASP A 793 -17.38 39.18 -28.24
CA ASP A 793 -15.95 39.10 -28.52
C ASP A 793 -15.15 39.19 -27.20
N ARG A 794 -14.09 38.37 -27.09
CA ARG A 794 -13.17 38.33 -25.92
C ARG A 794 -13.87 38.39 -24.55
N GLY A 795 -15.00 37.71 -24.40
CA GLY A 795 -15.76 37.63 -23.14
C GLY A 795 -16.69 38.82 -22.86
N ARG A 796 -16.87 39.76 -23.79
CA ARG A 796 -17.74 40.94 -23.62
C ARG A 796 -18.86 40.97 -24.66
N LEU A 797 -19.92 41.71 -24.35
CA LEU A 797 -20.97 42.05 -25.30
C LEU A 797 -20.46 43.09 -26.30
N VAL A 798 -20.62 42.82 -27.60
CA VAL A 798 -20.37 43.78 -28.68
C VAL A 798 -21.68 44.46 -29.07
N GLN A 799 -22.70 43.67 -29.41
CA GLN A 799 -24.02 44.17 -29.81
C GLN A 799 -25.11 43.12 -29.51
N ALA A 800 -26.34 43.56 -29.23
CA ALA A 800 -27.50 42.70 -29.12
C ALA A 800 -28.74 43.35 -29.75
N GLY A 801 -29.57 42.59 -30.45
CA GLY A 801 -30.78 43.10 -31.10
C GLY A 801 -31.39 42.12 -32.12
N PRO A 802 -32.49 42.50 -32.80
CA PRO A 802 -33.07 41.73 -33.91
C PRO A 802 -32.05 41.52 -35.04
N VAL A 803 -32.08 40.35 -35.68
CA VAL A 803 -31.15 40.02 -36.78
C VAL A 803 -31.18 41.09 -37.88
N ALA A 804 -32.38 41.57 -38.24
CA ALA A 804 -32.58 42.56 -39.30
C ALA A 804 -31.95 43.94 -39.02
N GLU A 805 -31.75 44.30 -37.76
CA GLU A 805 -31.10 45.57 -37.39
C GLU A 805 -29.57 45.47 -37.48
N ILE A 806 -29.02 44.27 -37.29
CA ILE A 806 -27.58 44.01 -37.29
C ILE A 806 -27.04 43.83 -38.72
N THR A 807 -27.86 43.36 -39.67
CA THR A 807 -27.43 43.12 -41.07
C THR A 807 -27.38 44.35 -41.98
N GLY A 808 -27.89 45.51 -41.53
CA GLY A 808 -27.84 46.78 -42.27
C GLY A 808 -28.73 46.84 -43.52
N ALA A 809 -29.41 47.98 -43.70
CA ALA A 809 -30.27 48.22 -44.86
C ALA A 809 -29.45 48.68 -46.09
N GLY A 810 -29.35 47.85 -47.12
CA GLY A 810 -29.61 48.21 -48.53
C GLY A 810 -28.69 49.17 -49.32
N ASP A 811 -27.64 49.79 -48.77
CA ASP A 811 -26.93 50.87 -49.48
C ASP A 811 -25.72 50.42 -50.34
N THR A 812 -25.39 49.13 -50.33
CA THR A 812 -24.33 48.55 -51.18
C THR A 812 -24.93 47.74 -52.33
N VAL A 813 -24.51 48.07 -53.55
CA VAL A 813 -25.01 47.49 -54.80
C VAL A 813 -23.85 46.86 -55.56
N LEU A 814 -24.05 45.66 -56.06
CA LEU A 814 -23.12 44.99 -56.97
C LEU A 814 -23.47 45.37 -58.41
N VAL A 815 -22.53 45.97 -59.11
CA VAL A 815 -22.57 46.25 -60.54
C VAL A 815 -21.72 45.19 -61.24
N THR A 816 -22.30 44.38 -62.11
CA THR A 816 -21.56 43.40 -62.93
C THR A 816 -21.21 44.01 -64.28
N THR A 817 -20.02 43.71 -64.79
CA THR A 817 -19.51 44.20 -66.08
C THR A 817 -19.20 43.04 -67.02
N ALA A 818 -19.23 43.30 -68.34
CA ALA A 818 -18.91 42.27 -69.34
C ALA A 818 -17.41 41.90 -69.34
N GLU A 819 -16.57 42.87 -68.98
CA GLU A 819 -15.11 42.78 -68.99
C GLU A 819 -14.56 43.03 -67.57
N GLU A 820 -13.30 42.64 -67.37
CA GLU A 820 -12.60 42.85 -66.10
C GLU A 820 -12.40 44.34 -65.82
N VAL A 821 -12.74 44.78 -64.61
CA VAL A 821 -12.72 46.20 -64.24
C VAL A 821 -11.30 46.61 -63.87
N PRO A 822 -10.65 47.56 -64.56
CA PRO A 822 -9.33 48.04 -64.17
C PRO A 822 -9.37 48.87 -62.87
N GLU A 823 -8.33 48.80 -62.03
CA GLU A 823 -8.25 49.60 -60.77
C GLU A 823 -8.53 51.10 -60.98
N PRO A 824 -7.97 51.76 -62.02
CA PRO A 824 -8.22 53.18 -62.24
C PRO A 824 -9.69 53.51 -62.52
N LEU A 825 -10.47 52.53 -62.95
CA LEU A 825 -11.91 52.69 -63.16
C LEU A 825 -12.67 52.62 -61.83
N ALA A 826 -12.30 51.73 -60.91
CA ALA A 826 -12.90 51.66 -59.58
C ALA A 826 -12.69 52.97 -58.81
N GLU A 827 -11.49 53.55 -58.87
CA GLU A 827 -11.19 54.85 -58.26
C GLU A 827 -11.99 56.00 -58.88
N LYS A 828 -12.17 56.00 -60.20
CA LYS A 828 -13.01 57.00 -60.89
C LYS A 828 -14.47 56.91 -60.48
N VAL A 829 -14.99 55.70 -60.32
CA VAL A 829 -16.38 55.47 -59.87
C VAL A 829 -16.54 55.87 -58.40
N ALA A 830 -15.54 55.61 -57.55
CA ALA A 830 -15.54 56.06 -56.16
C ALA A 830 -15.51 57.60 -56.03
N ALA A 831 -14.96 58.31 -57.01
CA ALA A 831 -14.91 59.77 -57.04
C ALA A 831 -16.20 60.44 -57.58
N LEU A 832 -17.19 59.67 -58.01
CA LEU A 832 -18.46 60.21 -58.51
C LEU A 832 -19.29 60.84 -57.36
N PRO A 833 -20.01 61.95 -57.62
CA PRO A 833 -20.85 62.58 -56.61
C PRO A 833 -21.94 61.62 -56.10
N GLY A 834 -22.03 61.47 -54.77
CA GLY A 834 -23.02 60.61 -54.11
C GLY A 834 -22.63 59.12 -54.03
N ILE A 835 -21.39 58.77 -54.34
CA ILE A 835 -20.82 57.44 -54.13
C ILE A 835 -19.88 57.49 -52.93
N GLY A 836 -20.15 56.65 -51.92
CA GLY A 836 -19.35 56.62 -50.68
C GLY A 836 -18.11 55.70 -50.79
N SER A 837 -18.17 54.68 -51.65
CA SER A 837 -17.01 53.84 -52.02
C SER A 837 -17.34 52.97 -53.24
N ALA A 838 -16.34 52.68 -54.07
CA ALA A 838 -16.44 51.67 -55.13
C ALA A 838 -15.18 50.79 -55.10
N VAL A 839 -15.34 49.49 -54.99
CA VAL A 839 -14.25 48.50 -54.92
C VAL A 839 -14.51 47.40 -55.94
N ARG A 840 -13.46 46.81 -56.53
CA ARG A 840 -13.65 45.65 -57.41
C ARG A 840 -14.26 44.48 -56.64
N ALA A 841 -15.16 43.74 -57.30
CA ALA A 841 -15.60 42.46 -56.79
C ALA A 841 -14.48 41.40 -56.91
N ASP A 842 -14.49 40.40 -56.03
CA ASP A 842 -13.43 39.38 -55.93
C ASP A 842 -13.21 38.56 -57.23
N ASP A 843 -14.21 38.50 -58.11
CA ASP A 843 -14.13 37.81 -59.41
C ASP A 843 -13.58 38.67 -60.56
N GLY A 844 -13.19 39.92 -60.25
CA GLY A 844 -12.64 40.91 -61.17
C GLY A 844 -13.63 41.51 -62.18
N ARG A 845 -14.85 40.97 -62.28
CA ARG A 845 -15.84 41.30 -63.33
C ARG A 845 -17.07 42.03 -62.77
N GLY A 846 -16.81 42.92 -61.81
CA GLY A 846 -17.81 43.82 -61.25
C GLY A 846 -17.25 44.80 -60.23
N LEU A 847 -18.10 45.70 -59.77
CA LEU A 847 -17.84 46.71 -58.75
C LEU A 847 -18.87 46.59 -57.62
N LEU A 848 -18.40 46.55 -56.38
CA LEU A 848 -19.21 46.76 -55.19
C LEU A 848 -19.23 48.25 -54.89
N VAL A 849 -20.39 48.88 -55.06
CA VAL A 849 -20.57 50.32 -54.93
C VAL A 849 -21.48 50.61 -53.75
N ARG A 850 -20.98 51.37 -52.78
CA ARG A 850 -21.78 51.91 -51.67
C ARG A 850 -22.31 53.29 -52.06
N LEU A 851 -23.63 53.41 -52.11
CA LEU A 851 -24.32 54.65 -52.41
C LEU A 851 -24.34 55.53 -51.16
N ASP A 852 -23.97 56.80 -51.30
CA ASP A 852 -24.04 57.82 -50.25
C ASP A 852 -24.87 59.00 -50.77
N GLY A 853 -26.19 58.76 -50.87
CA GLY A 853 -27.16 59.72 -51.42
C GLY A 853 -27.40 59.63 -52.93
N ALA A 854 -26.62 58.85 -53.70
CA ALA A 854 -26.93 58.54 -55.09
C ALA A 854 -27.99 57.44 -55.24
N THR A 855 -28.73 57.45 -56.35
CA THR A 855 -29.69 56.39 -56.70
C THR A 855 -29.09 55.43 -57.73
N VAL A 856 -29.54 54.17 -57.73
CA VAL A 856 -29.08 53.16 -58.69
C VAL A 856 -29.19 53.62 -60.16
N PRO A 857 -30.28 54.26 -60.62
CA PRO A 857 -30.34 54.77 -62.00
C PRO A 857 -29.33 55.89 -62.30
N ALA A 858 -29.02 56.74 -61.32
CA ALA A 858 -28.01 57.78 -61.47
C ALA A 858 -26.61 57.16 -61.57
N LEU A 859 -26.29 56.16 -60.72
CA LEU A 859 -25.06 55.39 -60.81
C LEU A 859 -24.91 54.71 -62.17
N VAL A 860 -25.96 54.01 -62.66
CA VAL A 860 -25.93 53.35 -63.98
C VAL A 860 -25.72 54.36 -65.10
N SER A 861 -26.35 55.54 -65.03
CA SER A 861 -26.19 56.58 -66.05
C SER A 861 -24.76 57.12 -66.12
N GLU A 862 -24.12 57.34 -64.96
CA GLU A 862 -22.72 57.79 -64.90
C GLU A 862 -21.74 56.69 -65.32
N LEU A 863 -22.01 55.43 -64.98
CA LEU A 863 -21.20 54.30 -65.44
C LEU A 863 -21.25 54.14 -66.96
N VAL A 864 -22.42 54.32 -67.58
CA VAL A 864 -22.56 54.31 -69.04
C VAL A 864 -21.85 55.52 -69.68
N ARG A 865 -21.88 56.71 -69.06
CA ARG A 865 -21.12 57.88 -69.54
C ARG A 865 -19.60 57.70 -69.51
N LEU A 866 -19.11 56.86 -68.60
CA LEU A 866 -17.71 56.49 -68.48
C LEU A 866 -17.33 55.31 -69.40
N ASP A 867 -18.20 54.94 -70.33
CA ASP A 867 -18.06 53.80 -71.26
C ASP A 867 -17.84 52.45 -70.55
N VAL A 868 -18.41 52.28 -69.34
CA VAL A 868 -18.35 51.00 -68.61
C VAL A 868 -19.42 50.04 -69.14
N PRO A 869 -19.05 48.83 -69.62
CA PRO A 869 -20.00 47.86 -70.17
C PRO A 869 -20.74 47.12 -69.04
N VAL A 870 -21.74 47.77 -68.44
CA VAL A 870 -22.56 47.22 -67.36
C VAL A 870 -23.51 46.13 -67.88
N THR A 871 -23.44 44.93 -67.30
CA THR A 871 -24.29 43.77 -67.65
C THR A 871 -25.44 43.55 -66.67
N GLY A 872 -25.33 44.06 -65.44
CA GLY A 872 -26.34 43.87 -64.42
C GLY A 872 -26.05 44.69 -63.16
N VAL A 873 -27.10 45.01 -62.39
CA VAL A 873 -26.98 45.73 -61.11
C VAL A 873 -27.97 45.15 -60.11
N GLY A 874 -27.51 44.79 -58.91
CA GLY A 874 -28.37 44.19 -57.87
C GLY A 874 -27.87 44.44 -56.43
N PRO A 875 -28.76 44.34 -55.42
CA PRO A 875 -28.41 44.60 -54.02
C PRO A 875 -27.50 43.51 -53.44
N HIS A 876 -26.53 43.89 -52.60
CA HIS A 876 -25.66 42.96 -51.86
C HIS A 876 -26.05 42.92 -50.37
N ARG A 877 -26.43 41.76 -49.83
CA ARG A 877 -26.82 41.58 -48.42
C ARG A 877 -26.20 40.32 -47.83
N ARG A 878 -25.21 40.44 -46.93
CA ARG A 878 -24.63 39.31 -46.16
C ARG A 878 -24.35 39.72 -44.71
N LEU A 879 -24.81 38.90 -43.76
CA LEU A 879 -24.56 39.06 -42.31
C LEU A 879 -23.07 38.93 -41.95
N GLU A 880 -22.30 38.28 -42.81
CA GLU A 880 -20.85 38.11 -42.71
C GLU A 880 -20.07 39.43 -42.75
N ASP A 881 -20.43 40.35 -43.64
CA ASP A 881 -19.72 41.63 -43.78
C ASP A 881 -19.99 42.57 -42.59
N ALA A 882 -21.22 42.56 -42.08
CA ALA A 882 -21.60 43.30 -40.87
C ALA A 882 -20.86 42.77 -39.63
N PHE A 883 -20.75 41.45 -39.49
CA PHE A 883 -20.03 40.81 -38.39
C PHE A 883 -18.52 41.09 -38.42
N LEU A 884 -17.88 41.01 -39.59
CA LEU A 884 -16.46 41.35 -39.76
C LEU A 884 -16.19 42.81 -39.40
N THR A 885 -17.10 43.72 -39.76
CA THR A 885 -17.00 45.15 -39.39
C THR A 885 -17.10 45.34 -37.87
N LEU A 886 -18.03 44.67 -37.20
CA LEU A 886 -18.27 44.79 -35.75
C LEU A 886 -17.11 44.25 -34.90
N ILE A 887 -16.41 43.21 -35.36
CA ILE A 887 -15.27 42.63 -34.63
C ILE A 887 -13.96 43.37 -34.95
N SER A 888 -13.77 43.80 -36.21
CA SER A 888 -12.54 44.50 -36.63
C SER A 888 -12.49 45.95 -36.18
N GLY A 889 -13.64 46.61 -35.98
CA GLY A 889 -13.74 47.99 -35.49
C GLY A 889 -13.38 48.19 -34.01
N GLY A 890 -13.12 47.11 -33.26
CA GLY A 890 -12.72 47.14 -31.84
C GLY A 890 -11.21 47.23 -31.59
N SER A 891 -10.40 47.40 -32.64
CA SER A 891 -8.96 47.68 -32.56
C SER A 891 -8.68 49.14 -32.93
N ALA A 892 -8.88 50.02 -31.95
CA ALA A 892 -8.31 51.37 -31.89
C ALA A 892 -7.89 51.66 -30.44
#